data_AF-A0A091FB85-F1
#
_entry.id   AF-A0A091FB85-F1
#
_cell.length_a   1.000
_cell.length_b   1.000
_cell.length_c   1.000
_cell.angle_alpha   90.00
_cell.angle_beta   90.00
_cell.angle_gamma   90.00
#
_symmetry.space_group_name_H-M   'P 1'
#
loop_
_entity.id
_entity.type
_entity.pdbx_description
1 polymer ?
#
loop_
_entity_poly.entity_id
_entity_poly.type
_entity_poly.pdbx_seq_one_letter_code
_entity_poly.pdbx_strand_id
1 'polypeptide(L)'
;MEDLENNTTVFSTLRSLNNFISQRMEGVSGLATPGSSQSSLQMQYQQRMQLEEQAGQIHSKSQLLQVEREKMQMELSHKRARIELEKAANANARNYEREADRNQELLTRIKQYQERETEAENKLKEQMEMNKSYKKSMETMSEKLQEKESKLAEANETITVLKGKISELQWNIMNQEMQMTSQDSQKQELMEHLDAEKKKWQEASQQIQTLQASQSLLAEYEQKIKDLEQKLSQQEHDAIIVKNMKAELARFPKMERELRQLREENVYFREMKENNGLLKEEVEGLQRKLERYEKVQAQLVTVELENEKLLGKLQSWEKLDQSTGLNIRTPDDLSRQIVALQQRELVLKEQNSTFMNSARMLEKVRQQLQEEVLRVQSQLLDEKKKREHQEALVRRLQKRVVLLTKERDGMRAILESYDSELTPAEHSPQLSRRMREAEDMVQKLHAHNTEMEAQLSQALEEVGNHKQRAEMLEVEMKVLKSQQCTAEQSSVITKEEVDTLRLKIEELEAERSKLAEENRSLEMKLEKLTLQGDYDPSRTKVLHFSMNPMSLAKQQRKEEQQQLQEECERLRELVRVLEGGGSISGNLEGVGGFQSPQEIAELKKQVESAELKNQRLKEVFQTKIQEFRKVCYTLTGYQIDITTENQYRLSSMYAEHQGDCLLFK
;
A
#
# COMPACT_ATOMS: atom_id res chain seq x y z
N MET A 1 -41.61 71.19 38.97
CA MET A 1 -42.97 71.20 38.42
C MET A 1 -43.86 70.48 39.41
N GLU A 2 -45.14 70.88 39.47
CA GLU A 2 -46.14 70.69 40.54
C GLU A 2 -45.99 71.74 41.66
N ASP A 3 -46.90 72.68 41.89
CA ASP A 3 -48.23 72.93 41.33
C ASP A 3 -48.61 74.41 41.40
N LEU A 4 -49.38 74.83 40.39
CA LEU A 4 -50.12 76.07 40.30
C LEU A 4 -51.48 75.91 40.97
N GLU A 5 -51.80 76.75 41.95
CA GLU A 5 -53.16 77.19 42.24
C GLU A 5 -53.11 78.71 42.49
N ASN A 6 -53.47 79.53 41.50
CA ASN A 6 -54.84 79.97 41.19
C ASN A 6 -55.45 80.88 42.26
N ASN A 7 -55.70 82.12 41.82
CA ASN A 7 -56.78 83.02 42.26
C ASN A 7 -56.55 83.67 43.64
N THR A 8 -56.63 84.99 43.85
CA THR A 8 -57.70 85.90 43.41
C THR A 8 -57.19 87.33 43.53
N THR A 9 -57.14 88.06 42.40
CA THR A 9 -57.45 89.50 42.42
C THR A 9 -58.94 89.69 42.73
N VAL A 10 -59.27 90.87 43.25
CA VAL A 10 -60.62 91.43 43.51
C VAL A 10 -61.01 91.38 44.99
N PHE A 11 -60.64 92.42 45.74
CA PHE A 11 -61.60 93.22 46.51
C PHE A 11 -60.95 94.54 46.98
N SER A 12 -61.50 95.65 46.47
CA SER A 12 -61.68 96.93 47.18
C SER A 12 -60.47 97.54 47.92
N THR A 13 -59.77 98.54 47.36
CA THR A 13 -60.21 99.95 47.46
C THR A 13 -61.36 100.16 48.45
N LEU A 14 -61.05 100.49 49.72
CA LEU A 14 -61.85 101.23 50.73
C LEU A 14 -61.54 100.77 52.16
N ARG A 15 -60.35 101.12 52.69
CA ARG A 15 -60.16 101.24 54.14
C ARG A 15 -58.96 102.14 54.51
N SER A 16 -58.90 103.32 53.91
CA SER A 16 -58.43 104.52 54.61
C SER A 16 -59.63 105.49 54.66
N LEU A 17 -59.77 106.22 55.77
CA LEU A 17 -60.89 107.11 56.14
C LEU A 17 -62.16 106.45 56.73
N ASN A 18 -62.06 106.03 57.99
CA ASN A 18 -63.16 106.25 58.95
C ASN A 18 -62.66 106.74 60.32
N ASN A 19 -61.59 107.54 60.28
CA ASN A 19 -61.11 108.38 61.38
C ASN A 19 -60.41 109.56 60.70
N PHE A 20 -60.75 110.78 61.09
CA PHE A 20 -60.38 112.06 60.45
C PHE A 20 -61.20 112.46 59.21
N ILE A 21 -62.47 112.82 59.42
CA ILE A 21 -63.00 114.20 59.35
C ILE A 21 -64.52 114.10 59.63
N SER A 22 -64.86 113.97 60.91
CA SER A 22 -66.14 114.44 61.46
C SER A 22 -65.78 115.47 62.54
N GLN A 23 -65.27 116.61 62.08
CA GLN A 23 -65.45 117.86 62.78
C GLN A 23 -65.42 119.00 61.78
N ARG A 24 -66.52 119.74 61.81
CA ARG A 24 -66.62 121.18 61.55
C ARG A 24 -67.08 121.58 60.15
N MET A 25 -68.39 121.43 59.95
CA MET A 25 -69.21 122.47 59.32
C MET A 25 -69.98 123.19 60.44
N GLU A 26 -70.17 124.50 60.28
CA GLU A 26 -71.02 125.42 61.08
C GLU A 26 -70.47 125.77 62.48
N GLY A 27 -70.26 127.03 62.86
CA GLY A 27 -70.93 128.25 62.42
C GLY A 27 -71.82 128.75 63.55
N VAL A 28 -71.26 129.52 64.49
CA VAL A 28 -72.01 130.31 65.47
C VAL A 28 -71.66 131.78 65.21
N SER A 29 -72.70 132.54 64.86
CA SER A 29 -72.99 133.96 65.16
C SER A 29 -71.90 135.00 64.87
N GLY A 30 -72.15 136.12 64.20
CA GLY A 30 -73.39 136.87 63.97
C GLY A 30 -73.02 138.36 63.89
N LEU A 31 -73.95 139.16 63.37
CA LEU A 31 -73.96 140.62 63.26
C LEU A 31 -73.09 141.28 62.16
N ALA A 32 -73.79 141.67 61.09
CA ALA A 32 -73.70 143.03 60.57
C ALA A 32 -74.90 143.84 61.10
N THR A 33 -74.69 145.14 61.35
CA THR A 33 -75.70 146.20 61.29
C THR A 33 -75.22 147.31 60.35
N PRO A 34 -76.13 148.13 59.79
CA PRO A 34 -76.11 148.42 58.35
C PRO A 34 -75.67 149.85 58.02
N GLY A 35 -75.43 150.10 56.73
CA GLY A 35 -75.31 151.48 56.23
C GLY A 35 -75.00 151.56 54.74
N SER A 36 -76.04 151.54 53.93
CA SER A 36 -76.23 152.32 52.69
C SER A 36 -74.99 152.76 51.90
N SER A 37 -74.83 152.25 50.67
CA SER A 37 -74.94 153.07 49.43
C SER A 37 -74.54 152.26 48.19
N GLN A 38 -75.32 152.44 47.12
CA GLN A 38 -75.28 151.70 45.86
C GLN A 38 -73.99 151.96 45.08
N SER A 39 -73.07 150.97 44.98
CA SER A 39 -72.03 150.84 43.93
C SER A 39 -71.03 149.66 44.10
N SER A 40 -71.19 148.75 45.07
CA SER A 40 -70.16 147.74 45.41
C SER A 40 -70.39 146.29 44.93
N LEU A 41 -71.55 145.92 44.36
CA LEU A 41 -71.88 144.52 44.03
C LEU A 41 -71.18 143.97 42.77
N GLN A 42 -70.89 144.80 41.77
CA GLN A 42 -70.30 144.34 40.50
C GLN A 42 -68.81 143.98 40.64
N MET A 43 -68.05 144.73 41.45
CA MET A 43 -66.64 144.43 41.76
C MET A 43 -66.49 143.14 42.58
N GLN A 44 -67.44 142.86 43.47
CA GLN A 44 -67.42 141.64 44.28
C GLN A 44 -67.68 140.37 43.45
N TYR A 45 -68.54 140.46 42.43
CA TYR A 45 -68.82 139.34 41.52
C TYR A 45 -67.62 139.03 40.61
N GLN A 46 -66.95 140.07 40.09
CA GLN A 46 -65.73 139.92 39.30
C GLN A 46 -64.58 139.33 40.11
N GLN A 47 -64.41 139.77 41.37
CA GLN A 47 -63.42 139.16 42.28
C GLN A 47 -63.75 137.69 42.60
N ARG A 48 -65.03 137.32 42.81
CA ARG A 48 -65.42 135.92 43.03
C ARG A 48 -65.16 135.03 41.81
N MET A 49 -65.50 135.50 40.60
CA MET A 49 -65.20 134.78 39.36
C MET A 49 -63.69 134.57 39.17
N GLN A 50 -62.88 135.60 39.44
CA GLN A 50 -61.42 135.48 39.39
C GLN A 50 -60.88 134.47 40.41
N LEU A 51 -61.45 134.42 41.62
CA LEU A 51 -61.07 133.44 42.65
C LEU A 51 -61.50 132.01 42.28
N GLU A 52 -62.66 131.83 41.67
CA GLU A 52 -63.09 130.52 41.14
C GLU A 52 -62.24 130.06 39.96
N GLU A 53 -61.90 130.94 39.02
CA GLU A 53 -60.96 130.63 37.94
C GLU A 53 -59.56 130.29 38.49
N GLN A 54 -59.08 131.03 39.50
CA GLN A 54 -57.83 130.71 40.19
C GLN A 54 -57.91 129.37 40.93
N ALA A 55 -59.03 129.07 41.59
CA ALA A 55 -59.25 127.78 42.27
C ALA A 55 -59.34 126.61 41.27
N GLY A 56 -59.95 126.83 40.09
CA GLY A 56 -60.00 125.88 38.99
C GLY A 56 -58.63 125.68 38.32
N GLN A 57 -57.83 126.74 38.20
CA GLN A 57 -56.44 126.64 37.76
C GLN A 57 -55.57 125.90 38.78
N ILE A 58 -55.78 126.10 40.07
CA ILE A 58 -55.07 125.36 41.12
C ILE A 58 -55.50 123.89 41.13
N HIS A 59 -56.80 123.59 40.97
CA HIS A 59 -57.30 122.22 40.89
C HIS A 59 -56.77 121.48 39.65
N SER A 60 -56.82 122.10 38.47
CA SER A 60 -56.27 121.50 37.25
C SER A 60 -54.76 121.30 37.34
N LYS A 61 -54.01 122.26 37.90
CA LYS A 61 -52.57 122.09 38.19
C LYS A 61 -52.33 120.97 39.20
N SER A 62 -53.15 120.85 40.24
CA SER A 62 -53.04 119.78 41.23
C SER A 62 -53.35 118.40 40.64
N GLN A 63 -54.38 118.30 39.80
CA GLN A 63 -54.71 117.07 39.07
C GLN A 63 -53.60 116.69 38.08
N LEU A 64 -53.02 117.67 37.38
CA LEU A 64 -51.91 117.45 36.45
C LEU A 64 -50.66 116.95 37.20
N LEU A 65 -50.32 117.56 38.33
CA LEU A 65 -49.25 117.10 39.21
C LEU A 65 -49.51 115.69 39.78
N GLN A 66 -50.77 115.35 40.08
CA GLN A 66 -51.13 114.01 40.54
C GLN A 66 -50.94 112.98 39.42
N VAL A 67 -51.43 113.26 38.22
CA VAL A 67 -51.24 112.38 37.05
C VAL A 67 -49.77 112.26 36.67
N GLU A 68 -48.98 113.33 36.79
CA GLU A 68 -47.52 113.28 36.59
C GLU A 68 -46.83 112.40 37.64
N ARG A 69 -47.25 112.45 38.91
CA ARG A 69 -46.73 111.57 39.96
C ARG A 69 -47.10 110.11 39.71
N GLU A 70 -48.34 109.83 39.31
CA GLU A 70 -48.80 108.48 38.97
C GLU A 70 -48.07 107.94 37.73
N LYS A 71 -47.89 108.77 36.68
CA LYS A 71 -47.08 108.44 35.50
C LYS A 71 -45.64 108.11 35.89
N MET A 72 -45.00 108.96 36.70
CA MET A 72 -43.63 108.70 37.18
C MET A 72 -43.56 107.41 38.01
N GLN A 73 -44.54 107.15 38.87
CA GLN A 73 -44.62 105.91 39.65
C GLN A 73 -44.80 104.68 38.76
N MET A 74 -45.64 104.75 37.72
CA MET A 74 -45.84 103.68 36.74
C MET A 74 -44.62 103.47 35.85
N GLU A 75 -43.91 104.53 35.46
CA GLU A 75 -42.66 104.40 34.72
C GLU A 75 -41.57 103.76 35.57
N LEU A 76 -41.47 104.12 36.85
CA LEU A 76 -40.55 103.49 37.80
C LEU A 76 -40.92 102.04 38.07
N SER A 77 -42.21 101.71 38.21
CA SER A 77 -42.65 100.33 38.39
C SER A 77 -42.40 99.49 37.14
N HIS A 78 -42.65 100.02 35.94
CA HIS A 78 -42.34 99.34 34.68
C HIS A 78 -40.83 99.14 34.49
N LYS A 79 -40.01 100.15 34.83
CA LYS A 79 -38.53 100.01 34.83
C LYS A 79 -38.09 98.92 35.81
N ARG A 80 -38.67 98.85 37.01
CA ARG A 80 -38.38 97.80 38.01
C ARG A 80 -38.78 96.42 37.49
N ALA A 81 -40.00 96.26 37.00
CA ALA A 81 -40.48 94.99 36.44
C ALA A 81 -39.62 94.53 35.26
N ARG A 82 -39.19 95.45 34.38
CA ARG A 82 -38.28 95.12 33.28
C ARG A 82 -36.91 94.64 33.79
N ILE A 83 -36.33 95.34 34.76
CA ILE A 83 -35.05 94.94 35.37
C ILE A 83 -35.19 93.60 36.09
N GLU A 84 -36.30 93.33 36.76
CA GLU A 84 -36.56 92.06 37.43
C GLU A 84 -36.73 90.91 36.44
N LEU A 85 -37.47 91.12 35.34
CA LEU A 85 -37.58 90.15 34.26
C LEU A 85 -36.24 89.88 33.59
N GLU A 86 -35.43 90.92 33.34
CA GLU A 86 -34.09 90.78 32.77
C GLU A 86 -33.13 90.05 33.73
N LYS A 87 -33.20 90.34 35.03
CA LYS A 87 -32.45 89.61 36.06
C LYS A 87 -32.89 88.15 36.13
N ALA A 88 -34.19 87.85 36.06
CA ALA A 88 -34.72 86.49 36.07
C ALA A 88 -34.30 85.73 34.80
N ALA A 89 -34.39 86.36 33.62
CA ALA A 89 -33.94 85.78 32.36
C ALA A 89 -32.43 85.49 32.38
N ASN A 90 -31.62 86.44 32.88
CA ASN A 90 -30.17 86.25 33.02
C ASN A 90 -29.82 85.17 34.06
N ALA A 91 -30.55 85.07 35.16
CA ALA A 91 -30.38 83.99 36.13
C ALA A 91 -30.73 82.62 35.53
N ASN A 92 -31.81 82.54 34.76
CA ASN A 92 -32.21 81.31 34.07
C ASN A 92 -31.20 80.92 32.98
N ALA A 93 -30.71 81.87 32.17
CA ALA A 93 -29.68 81.61 31.17
C ALA A 93 -28.40 81.03 31.80
N ARG A 94 -27.92 81.62 32.90
CA ARG A 94 -26.78 81.09 33.66
C ARG A 94 -27.04 79.72 34.27
N ASN A 95 -28.28 79.42 34.67
CA ASN A 95 -28.63 78.10 35.17
C ASN A 95 -28.62 77.06 34.03
N TYR A 96 -29.15 77.40 32.85
CA TYR A 96 -29.09 76.52 31.68
C TYR A 96 -27.66 76.27 31.19
N GLU A 97 -26.79 77.29 31.20
CA GLU A 97 -25.37 77.12 30.88
C GLU A 97 -24.70 76.14 31.85
N ARG A 98 -24.91 76.29 33.16
CA ARG A 98 -24.37 75.36 34.16
C ARG A 98 -24.92 73.94 33.99
N GLU A 99 -26.18 73.79 33.62
CA GLU A 99 -26.77 72.48 33.33
C GLU A 99 -26.19 71.88 32.06
N ALA A 100 -25.95 72.68 31.02
CA ALA A 100 -25.28 72.24 29.80
C ALA A 100 -23.84 71.80 30.08
N ASP A 101 -23.08 72.55 30.88
CA ASP A 101 -21.72 72.18 31.31
C ASP A 101 -21.73 70.87 32.10
N ARG A 102 -22.62 70.73 33.08
CA ARG A 102 -22.81 69.47 33.83
C ARG A 102 -23.18 68.31 32.91
N ASN A 103 -24.04 68.53 31.93
CA ASN A 103 -24.42 67.50 30.96
C ASN A 103 -23.23 67.12 30.07
N GLN A 104 -22.38 68.07 29.66
CA GLN A 104 -21.15 67.80 28.93
C GLN A 104 -20.14 67.01 29.78
N GLU A 105 -19.98 67.35 31.05
CA GLU A 105 -19.15 66.59 32.00
C GLU A 105 -19.67 65.16 32.19
N LEU A 106 -20.99 64.99 32.32
CA LEU A 106 -21.61 63.65 32.39
C LEU A 106 -21.40 62.87 31.10
N LEU A 107 -21.54 63.49 29.93
CA LEU A 107 -21.31 62.85 28.64
C LEU A 107 -19.85 62.43 28.45
N THR A 108 -18.89 63.28 28.82
CA THR A 108 -17.46 62.92 28.77
C THR A 108 -17.15 61.78 29.72
N ARG A 109 -17.75 61.76 30.92
CA ARG A 109 -17.59 60.68 31.88
C ARG A 109 -18.21 59.37 31.39
N ILE A 110 -19.39 59.41 30.75
CA ILE A 110 -20.01 58.24 30.11
C ILE A 110 -19.10 57.69 29.02
N LYS A 111 -18.55 58.55 28.15
CA LYS A 111 -17.61 58.13 27.10
C LYS A 111 -16.37 57.45 27.68
N GLN A 112 -15.78 58.01 28.74
CA GLN A 112 -14.64 57.39 29.42
C GLN A 112 -14.98 56.01 30.01
N TYR A 113 -16.19 55.84 30.56
CA TYR A 113 -16.62 54.54 31.06
C TYR A 113 -16.86 53.55 29.92
N GLN A 114 -17.45 53.98 28.80
CA GLN A 114 -17.63 53.16 27.60
C GLN A 114 -16.27 52.74 27.01
N GLU A 115 -15.31 53.66 26.90
CA GLU A 115 -13.95 53.35 26.45
C GLU A 115 -13.30 52.30 27.37
N ARG A 116 -13.37 52.49 28.69
CA ARG A 116 -12.85 51.51 29.66
C ARG A 116 -13.54 50.16 29.57
N GLU A 117 -14.85 50.13 29.33
CA GLU A 117 -15.62 48.90 29.13
C GLU A 117 -15.15 48.18 27.85
N THR A 118 -15.00 48.89 26.74
CA THR A 118 -14.47 48.32 25.48
C THR A 118 -13.03 47.83 25.62
N GLU A 119 -12.17 48.55 26.35
CA GLU A 119 -10.81 48.11 26.64
C GLU A 119 -10.80 46.84 27.52
N ALA A 120 -11.67 46.75 28.52
CA ALA A 120 -11.80 45.57 29.37
C ALA A 120 -12.34 44.37 28.57
N GLU A 121 -13.34 44.59 27.70
CA GLU A 121 -13.84 43.56 26.78
C GLU A 121 -12.77 43.06 25.81
N ASN A 122 -11.96 43.96 25.25
CA ASN A 122 -10.87 43.59 24.35
C ASN A 122 -9.80 42.78 25.10
N LYS A 123 -9.39 43.21 26.29
CA LYS A 123 -8.48 42.44 27.15
C LYS A 123 -9.05 41.06 27.49
N LEU A 124 -10.35 40.96 27.75
CA LEU A 124 -11.01 39.68 28.02
C LEU A 124 -11.03 38.78 26.77
N LYS A 125 -11.29 39.34 25.58
CA LYS A 125 -11.22 38.61 24.30
C LYS A 125 -9.81 38.09 24.03
N GLU A 126 -8.78 38.93 24.20
CA GLU A 126 -7.38 38.53 24.07
C GLU A 126 -7.04 37.38 25.04
N GLN A 127 -7.46 37.47 26.31
CA GLN A 127 -7.27 36.39 27.29
C GLN A 127 -8.00 35.10 26.89
N MET A 128 -9.21 35.19 26.33
CA MET A 128 -9.92 34.02 25.81
C MET A 128 -9.22 33.39 24.60
N GLU A 129 -8.66 34.19 23.70
CA GLU A 129 -7.89 33.71 22.55
C GLU A 129 -6.58 33.04 22.98
N MET A 130 -5.86 33.65 23.92
CA MET A 130 -4.67 33.04 24.52
C MET A 130 -5.02 31.70 25.19
N ASN A 131 -6.06 31.64 26.01
CA ASN A 131 -6.52 30.39 26.62
C ASN A 131 -6.95 29.34 25.59
N LYS A 132 -7.62 29.73 24.50
CA LYS A 132 -7.94 28.82 23.38
C LYS A 132 -6.68 28.29 22.72
N SER A 133 -5.67 29.13 22.51
CA SER A 133 -4.39 28.71 21.91
C SER A 133 -3.62 27.76 22.83
N TYR A 134 -3.59 28.02 24.14
CA TYR A 134 -3.00 27.13 25.13
C TYR A 134 -3.74 25.78 25.19
N LYS A 135 -5.07 25.79 25.18
CA LYS A 135 -5.87 24.57 25.16
C LYS A 135 -5.57 23.72 23.92
N LYS A 136 -5.56 24.34 22.73
CA LYS A 136 -5.17 23.64 21.48
C LYS A 136 -3.75 23.09 21.57
N SER A 137 -2.80 23.85 22.11
CA SER A 137 -1.42 23.38 22.26
C SER A 137 -1.35 22.18 23.22
N MET A 138 -2.09 22.19 24.32
CA MET A 138 -2.18 21.08 25.27
C MET A 138 -2.86 19.86 24.64
N GLU A 139 -3.94 20.04 23.89
CA GLU A 139 -4.61 18.96 23.14
C GLU A 139 -3.64 18.32 22.14
N THR A 140 -2.94 19.10 21.31
CA THR A 140 -1.96 18.55 20.35
C THR A 140 -0.79 17.84 21.04
N MET A 141 -0.37 18.30 22.23
CA MET A 141 0.67 17.60 23.01
C MET A 141 0.14 16.31 23.63
N SER A 142 -1.11 16.29 24.08
CA SER A 142 -1.79 15.09 24.58
C SER A 142 -1.97 14.05 23.47
N GLU A 143 -2.39 14.46 22.28
CA GLU A 143 -2.51 13.58 21.10
C GLU A 143 -1.15 12.96 20.74
N LYS A 144 -0.09 13.78 20.66
CA LYS A 144 1.28 13.28 20.43
C LYS A 144 1.76 12.32 21.50
N LEU A 145 1.36 12.51 22.75
CA LEU A 145 1.72 11.62 23.85
C LEU A 145 0.98 10.29 23.72
N GLN A 146 -0.31 10.31 23.39
CA GLN A 146 -1.12 9.11 23.13
C GLN A 146 -0.62 8.33 21.89
N GLU A 147 -0.18 9.03 20.84
CA GLU A 147 0.48 8.39 19.69
C GLU A 147 1.80 7.71 20.07
N LYS A 148 2.58 8.32 20.97
CA LYS A 148 3.81 7.68 21.47
C LYS A 148 3.51 6.47 22.34
N GLU A 149 2.48 6.55 23.18
CA GLU A 149 2.05 5.43 24.03
C GLU A 149 1.52 4.26 23.20
N SER A 150 0.72 4.51 22.17
CA SER A 150 0.25 3.47 21.24
C SER A 150 1.39 2.83 20.47
N LYS A 151 2.33 3.62 19.91
CA LYS A 151 3.54 3.08 19.26
C LYS A 151 4.40 2.25 20.21
N LEU A 152 4.52 2.67 21.48
CA LEU A 152 5.21 1.88 22.50
C LEU A 152 4.48 0.58 22.83
N ALA A 153 3.14 0.59 22.89
CA ALA A 153 2.35 -0.62 23.09
C ALA A 153 2.53 -1.60 21.91
N GLU A 154 2.44 -1.13 20.68
CA GLU A 154 2.71 -1.92 19.47
C GLU A 154 4.13 -2.51 19.49
N ALA A 155 5.14 -1.69 19.82
CA ALA A 155 6.51 -2.17 19.95
C ALA A 155 6.64 -3.26 21.03
N ASN A 156 5.97 -3.09 22.18
CA ASN A 156 5.96 -4.11 23.22
C ASN A 156 5.28 -5.42 22.77
N GLU A 157 4.20 -5.34 22.01
CA GLU A 157 3.55 -6.52 21.41
C GLU A 157 4.48 -7.22 20.39
N THR A 158 5.20 -6.47 19.55
CA THR A 158 6.17 -7.09 18.66
C THR A 158 7.30 -7.78 19.44
N ILE A 159 7.76 -7.18 20.55
CA ILE A 159 8.76 -7.78 21.43
C ILE A 159 8.22 -9.07 22.08
N THR A 160 6.97 -9.12 22.53
CA THR A 160 6.40 -10.34 23.12
C THR A 160 6.26 -11.44 22.08
N VAL A 161 5.83 -11.13 20.85
CA VAL A 161 5.77 -12.07 19.74
C VAL A 161 7.17 -12.58 19.37
N LEU A 162 8.16 -11.69 19.28
CA LEU A 162 9.56 -12.07 19.00
C LEU A 162 10.14 -12.94 20.11
N LYS A 163 9.87 -12.63 21.39
CA LYS A 163 10.26 -13.49 22.52
C LYS A 163 9.62 -14.88 22.40
N GLY A 164 8.35 -14.96 22.02
CA GLY A 164 7.66 -16.22 21.75
C GLY A 164 8.37 -17.04 20.66
N LYS A 165 8.67 -16.42 19.51
CA LYS A 165 9.42 -17.05 18.42
C LYS A 165 10.82 -17.49 18.83
N ILE A 166 11.51 -16.69 19.65
CA ILE A 166 12.84 -17.06 20.18
C ILE A 166 12.72 -18.31 21.06
N SER A 167 11.73 -18.38 21.96
CA SER A 167 11.49 -19.58 22.79
C SER A 167 11.15 -20.81 21.94
N GLU A 168 10.33 -20.65 20.89
CA GLU A 168 10.01 -21.74 19.95
C GLU A 168 11.26 -22.22 19.20
N LEU A 169 12.09 -21.30 18.70
CA LEU A 169 13.36 -21.64 18.05
C LEU A 169 14.34 -22.31 19.01
N GLN A 170 14.43 -21.83 20.25
CA GLN A 170 15.25 -22.47 21.30
C GLN A 170 14.77 -23.90 21.58
N TRP A 171 13.46 -24.13 21.66
CA TRP A 171 12.90 -25.47 21.84
C TRP A 171 13.18 -26.38 20.64
N ASN A 172 13.05 -25.86 19.42
CA ASN A 172 13.38 -26.60 18.20
C ASN A 172 14.87 -26.96 18.12
N ILE A 173 15.77 -26.04 18.47
CA ILE A 173 17.21 -26.31 18.54
C ILE A 173 17.49 -27.39 19.58
N MET A 174 16.93 -27.27 20.79
CA MET A 174 17.12 -28.27 21.84
C MET A 174 16.62 -29.67 21.43
N ASN A 175 15.49 -29.74 20.72
CA ASN A 175 15.00 -31.02 20.16
C ASN A 175 15.92 -31.58 19.07
N GLN A 176 16.45 -30.72 18.19
CA GLN A 176 17.40 -31.13 17.17
C GLN A 176 18.72 -31.61 17.80
N GLU A 177 19.22 -30.93 18.83
CA GLU A 177 20.40 -31.36 19.60
C GLU A 177 20.16 -32.72 20.28
N MET A 178 18.97 -32.94 20.84
CA MET A 178 18.61 -34.24 21.41
C MET A 178 18.51 -35.35 20.35
N GLN A 179 18.00 -35.04 19.16
CA GLN A 179 18.03 -35.97 18.03
C GLN A 179 19.47 -36.27 17.57
N MET A 180 20.32 -35.25 17.42
CA MET A 180 21.73 -35.43 17.03
C MET A 180 22.50 -36.29 18.03
N THR A 181 22.32 -36.04 19.33
CA THR A 181 22.96 -36.86 20.38
C THR A 181 22.48 -38.31 20.36
N SER A 182 21.19 -38.57 20.12
CA SER A 182 20.69 -39.95 19.94
C SER A 182 21.20 -40.63 18.66
N GLN A 183 21.36 -39.87 17.57
CA GLN A 183 21.96 -40.41 16.34
C GLN A 183 23.47 -40.69 16.53
N ASP A 184 24.18 -39.83 17.26
CA ASP A 184 25.58 -40.05 17.59
C ASP A 184 25.77 -41.27 18.51
N SER A 185 24.86 -41.50 19.47
CA SER A 185 24.91 -42.72 20.29
C SER A 185 24.65 -43.98 19.45
N GLN A 186 23.67 -43.95 18.55
CA GLN A 186 23.42 -45.06 17.61
C GLN A 186 24.63 -45.31 16.69
N LYS A 187 25.29 -44.24 16.23
CA LYS A 187 26.51 -44.36 15.42
C LYS A 187 27.65 -44.98 16.22
N GLN A 188 27.82 -44.62 17.49
CA GLN A 188 28.81 -45.24 18.37
C GLN A 188 28.53 -46.73 18.56
N GLU A 189 27.28 -47.11 18.84
CA GLU A 189 26.88 -48.53 18.97
C GLU A 189 27.17 -49.32 17.68
N LEU A 190 26.85 -48.75 16.51
CA LEU A 190 27.16 -49.39 15.22
C LEU A 190 28.66 -49.51 14.95
N MET A 191 29.46 -48.51 15.36
CA MET A 191 30.93 -48.61 15.27
C MET A 191 31.47 -49.72 16.17
N GLU A 192 30.96 -49.83 17.40
CA GLU A 192 31.34 -50.92 18.32
C GLU A 192 30.96 -52.29 17.76
N HIS A 193 29.77 -52.41 17.15
CA HIS A 193 29.35 -53.63 16.45
C HIS A 193 30.29 -53.99 15.29
N LEU A 194 30.65 -53.00 14.45
CA LEU A 194 31.56 -53.21 13.33
C LEU A 194 32.95 -53.65 13.82
N ASP A 195 33.46 -53.06 14.89
CA ASP A 195 34.76 -53.43 15.45
C ASP A 195 34.72 -54.81 16.12
N ALA A 196 33.60 -55.21 16.72
CA ALA A 196 33.39 -56.57 17.19
C ALA A 196 33.38 -57.60 16.05
N GLU A 197 32.73 -57.29 14.92
CA GLU A 197 32.76 -58.15 13.73
C GLU A 197 34.16 -58.24 13.11
N LYS A 198 34.90 -57.13 13.04
CA LYS A 198 36.30 -57.14 12.59
C LYS A 198 37.18 -58.03 13.48
N LYS A 199 37.02 -57.97 14.81
CA LYS A 199 37.76 -58.85 15.73
C LYS A 199 37.44 -60.32 15.49
N LYS A 200 36.16 -60.67 15.35
CA LYS A 200 35.73 -62.04 15.00
C LYS A 200 36.32 -62.50 13.67
N TRP A 201 36.37 -61.62 12.67
CA TRP A 201 36.98 -61.92 11.38
C TRP A 201 38.50 -62.13 11.51
N GLN A 202 39.19 -61.31 12.30
CA GLN A 202 40.63 -61.49 12.58
C GLN A 202 40.91 -62.81 13.31
N GLU A 203 40.11 -63.16 14.32
CA GLU A 203 40.20 -64.43 15.04
C GLU A 203 39.97 -65.63 14.10
N ALA A 204 38.94 -65.57 13.25
CA ALA A 204 38.68 -66.59 12.24
C ALA A 204 39.84 -66.71 11.23
N SER A 205 40.41 -65.58 10.79
CA SER A 205 41.57 -65.58 9.91
C SER A 205 42.81 -66.20 10.57
N GLN A 206 43.03 -65.97 11.86
CA GLN A 206 44.11 -66.63 12.62
C GLN A 206 43.87 -68.14 12.75
N GLN A 207 42.63 -68.57 12.97
CA GLN A 207 42.27 -70.00 12.99
C GLN A 207 42.49 -70.68 11.63
N ILE A 208 42.20 -69.99 10.52
CA ILE A 208 42.47 -70.50 9.18
C ILE A 208 43.99 -70.66 8.98
N GLN A 209 44.81 -69.71 9.42
CA GLN A 209 46.27 -69.80 9.31
C GLN A 209 46.84 -70.96 10.14
N THR A 210 46.33 -71.21 11.35
CA THR A 210 46.78 -72.35 12.17
C THR A 210 46.35 -73.68 11.57
N LEU A 211 45.16 -73.75 10.97
CA LEU A 211 44.70 -74.94 10.23
C LEU A 211 45.52 -75.18 8.95
N GLN A 212 45.92 -74.13 8.24
CA GLN A 212 46.82 -74.26 7.08
C GLN A 212 48.21 -74.77 7.48
N ALA A 213 48.75 -74.27 8.60
CA ALA A 213 50.03 -74.74 9.14
C ALA A 213 49.96 -76.20 9.65
N SER A 214 48.83 -76.63 10.21
CA SER A 214 48.64 -78.03 10.59
C SER A 214 48.47 -78.93 9.36
N GLN A 215 47.79 -78.47 8.31
CA GLN A 215 47.70 -79.18 7.04
C GLN A 215 49.07 -79.34 6.35
N SER A 216 49.94 -78.33 6.38
CA SER A 216 51.29 -78.48 5.82
C SER A 216 52.12 -79.51 6.60
N LEU A 217 52.00 -79.54 7.92
CA LEU A 217 52.65 -80.57 8.76
C LEU A 217 52.10 -81.98 8.48
N LEU A 218 50.79 -82.11 8.26
CA LEU A 218 50.20 -83.39 7.84
C LEU A 218 50.73 -83.85 6.48
N ALA A 219 50.87 -82.95 5.51
CA ALA A 219 51.46 -83.26 4.22
C ALA A 219 52.94 -83.71 4.33
N GLU A 220 53.72 -83.10 5.23
CA GLU A 220 55.08 -83.55 5.54
C GLU A 220 55.10 -84.96 6.15
N TYR A 221 54.18 -85.26 7.08
CA TYR A 221 54.05 -86.60 7.63
C TYR A 221 53.61 -87.63 6.58
N GLU A 222 52.69 -87.28 5.68
CA GLU A 222 52.30 -88.14 4.55
C GLU A 222 53.47 -88.44 3.61
N GLN A 223 54.30 -87.45 3.29
CA GLN A 223 55.52 -87.68 2.49
C GLN A 223 56.49 -88.62 3.22
N LYS A 224 56.66 -88.44 4.53
CA LYS A 224 57.50 -89.32 5.34
C LYS A 224 56.98 -90.76 5.40
N ILE A 225 55.66 -90.95 5.40
CA ILE A 225 55.02 -92.28 5.30
C ILE A 225 55.34 -92.90 3.94
N LYS A 226 55.14 -92.16 2.85
CA LYS A 226 55.47 -92.64 1.48
C LYS A 226 56.95 -93.02 1.33
N ASP A 227 57.86 -92.24 1.91
CA ASP A 227 59.29 -92.55 1.91
C ASP A 227 59.61 -93.84 2.70
N LEU A 228 58.91 -94.08 3.81
CA LEU A 228 59.06 -95.30 4.61
C LEU A 228 58.47 -96.52 3.90
N GLU A 229 57.31 -96.38 3.26
CA GLU A 229 56.69 -97.41 2.42
C GLU A 229 57.60 -97.78 1.24
N GLN A 230 58.23 -96.79 0.59
CA GLN A 230 59.18 -97.04 -0.49
C GLN A 230 60.41 -97.81 -0.01
N LYS A 231 60.98 -97.46 1.16
CA LYS A 231 62.10 -98.20 1.77
C LYS A 231 61.71 -99.64 2.12
N LEU A 232 60.49 -99.85 2.58
CA LEU A 232 59.98 -101.18 2.94
C LEU A 232 59.82 -102.05 1.68
N SER A 233 59.28 -101.48 0.60
CA SER A 233 59.19 -102.16 -0.71
C SER A 233 60.56 -102.54 -1.30
N GLN A 234 61.59 -101.72 -1.07
CA GLN A 234 62.96 -102.02 -1.49
C GLN A 234 63.55 -103.19 -0.67
N GLN A 235 63.32 -103.23 0.64
CA GLN A 235 63.74 -104.36 1.48
C GLN A 235 63.04 -105.66 1.11
N GLU A 236 61.75 -105.61 0.76
CA GLU A 236 61.02 -106.77 0.23
C GLU A 236 61.62 -107.26 -1.09
N HIS A 237 62.06 -106.34 -1.96
CA HIS A 237 62.74 -106.67 -3.21
C HIS A 237 64.11 -107.35 -2.98
N ASP A 238 64.90 -106.85 -2.04
CA ASP A 238 66.19 -107.45 -1.66
C ASP A 238 66.02 -108.88 -1.10
N ALA A 239 64.95 -109.12 -0.34
CA ALA A 239 64.61 -110.46 0.17
C ALA A 239 64.27 -111.45 -0.96
N ILE A 240 63.65 -110.97 -2.05
CA ILE A 240 63.36 -111.79 -3.24
C ILE A 240 64.65 -112.16 -3.99
N ILE A 241 65.63 -111.26 -4.07
CA ILE A 241 66.93 -111.53 -4.73
C ILE A 241 67.70 -112.63 -3.99
N VAL A 242 67.71 -112.62 -2.66
CA VAL A 242 68.32 -113.69 -1.82
C VAL A 242 67.62 -115.04 -2.05
N LYS A 243 66.31 -115.03 -2.29
CA LYS A 243 65.52 -116.23 -2.62
C LYS A 243 65.84 -116.76 -4.02
N ASN A 244 66.09 -115.88 -4.98
CA ASN A 244 66.45 -116.23 -6.35
C ASN A 244 67.88 -116.79 -6.47
N MET A 245 68.86 -116.26 -5.72
CA MET A 245 70.22 -116.82 -5.69
C MET A 245 70.28 -118.26 -5.13
N LYS A 246 69.37 -118.61 -4.19
CA LYS A 246 69.19 -119.99 -3.72
C LYS A 246 68.58 -120.93 -4.78
N ALA A 247 67.84 -120.40 -5.75
CA ALA A 247 67.16 -121.18 -6.78
C ALA A 247 68.06 -121.50 -8.00
N GLU A 248 69.08 -120.69 -8.28
CA GLU A 248 69.99 -120.90 -9.41
C GLU A 248 70.97 -122.08 -9.21
N LEU A 249 71.35 -122.40 -7.96
CA LEU A 249 72.11 -123.61 -7.61
C LEU A 249 71.35 -124.93 -7.90
N ALA A 250 70.03 -124.87 -8.16
CA ALA A 250 69.17 -126.03 -8.42
C ALA A 250 68.75 -126.20 -9.91
N ARG A 251 69.25 -125.37 -10.84
CA ARG A 251 68.76 -125.31 -12.25
C ARG A 251 69.47 -126.21 -13.27
N PHE A 252 70.65 -126.76 -13.00
CA PHE A 252 71.40 -127.58 -13.97
C PHE A 252 70.65 -128.82 -14.51
N PRO A 253 69.85 -129.55 -13.71
CA PRO A 253 69.06 -130.69 -14.20
C PRO A 253 67.80 -130.33 -14.99
N LYS A 254 67.48 -129.05 -15.21
CA LYS A 254 66.22 -128.59 -15.84
C LYS A 254 66.38 -128.19 -17.31
N MET A 255 67.58 -127.77 -17.75
CA MET A 255 67.85 -127.39 -19.14
C MET A 255 67.64 -128.54 -20.16
N GLU A 256 67.84 -129.79 -19.76
CA GLU A 256 67.63 -130.96 -20.64
C GLU A 256 66.13 -131.27 -20.91
N ARG A 257 65.21 -130.69 -20.13
CA ARG A 257 63.75 -130.86 -20.32
C ARG A 257 63.14 -129.76 -21.21
N GLU A 258 63.72 -128.57 -21.24
CA GLU A 258 63.19 -127.39 -21.94
C GLU A 258 63.28 -127.50 -23.48
N LEU A 259 64.26 -128.24 -24.02
CA LEU A 259 64.36 -128.52 -25.47
C LEU A 259 63.19 -129.35 -26.04
N ARG A 260 62.44 -130.05 -25.19
CA ARG A 260 61.23 -130.80 -25.59
C ARG A 260 59.96 -129.95 -25.56
N GLN A 261 59.87 -128.95 -24.68
CA GLN A 261 58.68 -128.11 -24.51
C GLN A 261 58.54 -127.00 -25.58
N LEU A 262 59.65 -126.43 -26.05
CA LEU A 262 59.66 -125.37 -27.07
C LEU A 262 59.10 -125.78 -28.45
N ARG A 263 58.95 -127.08 -28.71
CA ARG A 263 58.34 -127.60 -29.95
C ARG A 263 56.81 -127.62 -29.91
N GLU A 264 56.20 -127.67 -28.73
CA GLU A 264 54.74 -127.70 -28.54
C GLU A 264 54.15 -126.27 -28.43
N GLU A 265 54.90 -125.33 -27.84
CA GLU A 265 54.50 -123.92 -27.69
C GLU A 265 54.33 -123.17 -29.02
N ASN A 266 55.02 -123.61 -30.08
CA ASN A 266 54.97 -122.99 -31.41
C ASN A 266 53.60 -123.10 -32.11
N VAL A 267 52.76 -124.05 -31.70
CA VAL A 267 51.40 -124.23 -32.24
C VAL A 267 50.40 -123.32 -31.50
N TYR A 268 50.54 -123.18 -30.18
CA TYR A 268 49.69 -122.34 -29.32
C TYR A 268 49.83 -120.83 -29.59
N PHE A 269 51.01 -120.34 -29.95
CA PHE A 269 51.22 -118.90 -30.24
C PHE A 269 50.55 -118.39 -31.53
N ARG A 270 50.08 -119.28 -32.43
CA ARG A 270 49.36 -118.87 -33.64
C ARG A 270 47.90 -118.53 -33.35
N GLU A 271 47.24 -119.30 -32.50
CA GLU A 271 45.85 -119.05 -32.07
C GLU A 271 45.76 -117.84 -31.12
N MET A 272 46.78 -117.60 -30.29
CA MET A 272 46.81 -116.43 -29.40
C MET A 272 47.01 -115.09 -30.14
N LYS A 273 47.56 -115.08 -31.35
CA LYS A 273 47.77 -113.84 -32.13
C LYS A 273 46.47 -113.22 -32.64
N GLU A 274 45.48 -114.04 -33.01
CA GLU A 274 44.19 -113.57 -33.53
C GLU A 274 43.32 -112.98 -32.41
N ASN A 275 43.28 -113.62 -31.23
CA ASN A 275 42.61 -113.08 -30.04
C ASN A 275 43.27 -111.78 -29.52
N ASN A 276 44.59 -111.63 -29.68
CA ASN A 276 45.31 -110.39 -29.34
C ASN A 276 44.98 -109.23 -30.30
N GLY A 277 44.60 -109.53 -31.56
CA GLY A 277 44.17 -108.52 -32.53
C GLY A 277 42.84 -107.88 -32.15
N LEU A 278 41.84 -108.69 -31.79
CA LEU A 278 40.53 -108.20 -31.38
C LEU A 278 40.58 -107.35 -30.10
N LEU A 279 41.38 -107.78 -29.10
CA LEU A 279 41.59 -107.01 -27.87
C LEU A 279 42.28 -105.66 -28.11
N LYS A 280 43.18 -105.56 -29.10
CA LYS A 280 43.81 -104.28 -29.47
C LYS A 280 42.81 -103.32 -30.11
N GLU A 281 41.94 -103.81 -30.99
CA GLU A 281 40.90 -102.98 -31.61
C GLU A 281 39.89 -102.46 -30.58
N GLU A 282 39.52 -103.27 -29.58
CA GLU A 282 38.68 -102.83 -28.45
C GLU A 282 39.38 -101.78 -27.59
N VAL A 283 40.67 -101.97 -27.28
CA VAL A 283 41.47 -101.00 -26.51
C VAL A 283 41.61 -99.69 -27.26
N GLU A 284 41.90 -99.71 -28.56
CA GLU A 284 41.94 -98.49 -29.38
C GLU A 284 40.56 -97.83 -29.50
N GLY A 285 39.49 -98.62 -29.57
CA GLY A 285 38.12 -98.12 -29.54
C GLY A 285 37.77 -97.39 -28.24
N LEU A 286 38.23 -97.91 -27.10
CA LEU A 286 38.09 -97.28 -25.79
C LEU A 286 38.98 -96.04 -25.64
N GLN A 287 40.22 -96.08 -26.14
CA GLN A 287 41.13 -94.93 -26.14
C GLN A 287 40.57 -93.76 -26.96
N ARG A 288 40.05 -94.01 -28.17
CA ARG A 288 39.41 -92.95 -28.98
C ARG A 288 38.14 -92.39 -28.34
N LYS A 289 37.39 -93.19 -27.57
CA LYS A 289 36.25 -92.70 -26.79
C LYS A 289 36.73 -91.84 -25.62
N LEU A 290 37.76 -92.28 -24.90
CA LEU A 290 38.36 -91.51 -23.81
C LEU A 290 38.87 -90.15 -24.29
N GLU A 291 39.62 -90.11 -25.39
CA GLU A 291 40.11 -88.85 -25.99
C GLU A 291 38.96 -87.89 -26.39
N ARG A 292 37.83 -88.43 -26.86
CA ARG A 292 36.64 -87.60 -27.15
C ARG A 292 36.01 -87.07 -25.87
N TYR A 293 35.90 -87.89 -24.82
CA TYR A 293 35.41 -87.46 -23.52
C TYR A 293 36.33 -86.41 -22.88
N GLU A 294 37.64 -86.58 -22.95
CA GLU A 294 38.63 -85.61 -22.47
C GLU A 294 38.53 -84.28 -23.22
N LYS A 295 38.34 -84.30 -24.55
CA LYS A 295 38.11 -83.07 -25.34
C LYS A 295 36.81 -82.36 -24.94
N VAL A 296 35.73 -83.10 -24.73
CA VAL A 296 34.44 -82.54 -24.27
C VAL A 296 34.58 -81.99 -22.85
N GLN A 297 35.29 -82.67 -21.97
CA GLN A 297 35.55 -82.22 -20.61
C GLN A 297 36.41 -80.94 -20.60
N ALA A 298 37.43 -80.85 -21.45
CA ALA A 298 38.22 -79.63 -21.61
C ALA A 298 37.35 -78.46 -22.12
N GLN A 299 36.47 -78.69 -23.10
CA GLN A 299 35.53 -77.68 -23.59
C GLN A 299 34.54 -77.23 -22.51
N LEU A 300 34.02 -78.17 -21.71
CA LEU A 300 33.14 -77.86 -20.58
C LEU A 300 33.83 -76.93 -19.58
N VAL A 301 35.07 -77.25 -19.18
CA VAL A 301 35.86 -76.41 -18.28
C VAL A 301 36.11 -75.03 -18.87
N THR A 302 36.39 -74.91 -20.18
CA THR A 302 36.56 -73.59 -20.80
C THR A 302 35.29 -72.75 -20.77
N VAL A 303 34.12 -73.36 -21.00
CA VAL A 303 32.83 -72.67 -20.95
C VAL A 303 32.44 -72.31 -19.52
N GLU A 304 32.73 -73.17 -18.54
CA GLU A 304 32.52 -72.88 -17.12
C GLU A 304 33.37 -71.69 -16.67
N LEU A 305 34.65 -71.63 -17.06
CA LEU A 305 35.53 -70.49 -16.78
C LEU A 305 35.05 -69.20 -17.48
N GLU A 306 34.52 -69.28 -18.69
CA GLU A 306 33.92 -68.14 -19.37
C GLU A 306 32.64 -67.66 -18.66
N ASN A 307 31.80 -68.59 -18.19
CA ASN A 307 30.62 -68.27 -17.41
C ASN A 307 30.99 -67.62 -16.07
N GLU A 308 31.97 -68.13 -15.34
CA GLU A 308 32.46 -67.53 -14.10
C GLU A 308 33.03 -66.12 -14.34
N LYS A 309 33.75 -65.90 -15.45
CA LYS A 309 34.24 -64.56 -15.84
C LYS A 309 33.09 -63.61 -16.15
N LEU A 310 32.04 -64.07 -16.84
CA LEU A 310 30.85 -63.26 -17.14
C LEU A 310 30.05 -62.96 -15.87
N LEU A 311 29.87 -63.93 -14.98
CA LEU A 311 29.23 -63.76 -13.68
C LEU A 311 30.02 -62.79 -12.80
N GLY A 312 31.35 -62.89 -12.77
CA GLY A 312 32.21 -61.93 -12.05
C GLY A 312 32.07 -60.50 -12.58
N LYS A 313 31.97 -60.33 -13.90
CA LYS A 313 31.67 -59.02 -14.51
C LYS A 313 30.28 -58.52 -14.13
N LEU A 314 29.25 -59.37 -14.17
CA LEU A 314 27.89 -59.01 -13.78
C LEU A 314 27.84 -58.57 -12.30
N GLN A 315 28.43 -59.36 -11.40
CA GLN A 315 28.52 -59.04 -9.98
C GLN A 315 29.29 -57.74 -9.71
N SER A 316 30.31 -57.43 -10.52
CA SER A 316 31.02 -56.14 -10.40
C SER A 316 30.13 -54.95 -10.76
N TRP A 317 29.22 -55.09 -11.73
CA TRP A 317 28.22 -54.07 -12.06
C TRP A 317 27.12 -53.98 -11.00
N GLU A 318 26.65 -55.11 -10.46
CA GLU A 318 25.69 -55.13 -9.35
C GLU A 318 26.25 -54.50 -8.06
N LYS A 319 27.56 -54.69 -7.79
CA LYS A 319 28.24 -53.99 -6.68
C LYS A 319 28.36 -52.49 -6.93
N LEU A 320 28.40 -52.05 -8.19
CA LEU A 320 28.42 -50.63 -8.53
C LEU A 320 27.08 -49.96 -8.18
N ASP A 321 25.96 -50.65 -8.41
CA ASP A 321 24.60 -50.26 -7.97
C ASP A 321 24.58 -50.00 -6.45
N GLN A 322 25.12 -50.93 -5.67
CA GLN A 322 25.16 -50.85 -4.20
C GLN A 322 26.08 -49.74 -3.66
N SER A 323 27.18 -49.45 -4.34
CA SER A 323 28.18 -48.47 -3.88
C SER A 323 27.88 -47.03 -4.30
N THR A 324 27.20 -46.83 -5.42
CA THR A 324 26.88 -45.49 -5.93
C THR A 324 25.45 -45.02 -5.61
N GLY A 325 24.55 -45.93 -5.23
CA GLY A 325 23.14 -45.58 -4.95
C GLY A 325 22.36 -45.11 -6.18
N LEU A 326 22.95 -45.32 -7.37
CA LEU A 326 22.38 -45.03 -8.67
C LEU A 326 22.04 -46.37 -9.32
N ASN A 327 20.81 -46.51 -9.86
CA ASN A 327 20.33 -47.72 -10.55
C ASN A 327 21.14 -48.00 -11.84
N ILE A 328 22.41 -48.42 -11.71
CA ILE A 328 23.32 -48.72 -12.82
C ILE A 328 23.59 -50.22 -12.78
N ARG A 329 22.79 -50.99 -13.53
CA ARG A 329 22.93 -52.45 -13.60
C ARG A 329 23.57 -52.89 -14.91
N THR A 330 23.51 -52.05 -15.93
CA THR A 330 24.11 -52.30 -17.23
C THR A 330 24.95 -51.09 -17.70
N PRO A 331 25.93 -51.32 -18.60
CA PRO A 331 26.67 -50.23 -19.25
C PRO A 331 25.75 -49.22 -19.97
N ASP A 332 24.60 -49.68 -20.47
CA ASP A 332 23.60 -48.81 -21.09
C ASP A 332 22.94 -47.87 -20.07
N ASP A 333 22.70 -48.32 -18.84
CA ASP A 333 22.15 -47.46 -17.78
C ASP A 333 23.13 -46.34 -17.38
N LEU A 334 24.43 -46.66 -17.33
CA LEU A 334 25.48 -45.65 -17.12
C LEU A 334 25.48 -44.62 -18.25
N SER A 335 25.36 -45.07 -19.50
CA SER A 335 25.29 -44.17 -20.66
C SER A 335 24.08 -43.23 -20.59
N ARG A 336 22.90 -43.74 -20.18
CA ARG A 336 21.69 -42.93 -19.99
C ARG A 336 21.86 -41.89 -18.88
N GLN A 337 22.47 -42.28 -17.76
CA GLN A 337 22.74 -41.35 -16.66
C GLN A 337 23.75 -40.28 -17.07
N ILE A 338 24.80 -40.63 -17.82
CA ILE A 338 25.75 -39.65 -18.37
C ILE A 338 25.04 -38.68 -19.31
N VAL A 339 24.17 -39.16 -20.20
CA VAL A 339 23.39 -38.29 -21.09
C VAL A 339 22.45 -37.38 -20.30
N ALA A 340 21.76 -37.91 -19.27
CA ALA A 340 20.90 -37.11 -18.41
C ALA A 340 21.68 -36.03 -17.63
N LEU A 341 22.89 -36.36 -17.14
CA LEU A 341 23.78 -35.40 -16.50
C LEU A 341 24.26 -34.34 -17.48
N GLN A 342 24.66 -34.72 -18.70
CA GLN A 342 25.06 -33.78 -19.76
C GLN A 342 23.92 -32.85 -20.16
N GLN A 343 22.68 -33.35 -20.27
CA GLN A 343 21.49 -32.53 -20.52
C GLN A 343 21.23 -31.55 -19.37
N ARG A 344 21.32 -32.01 -18.11
CA ARG A 344 21.18 -31.14 -16.94
C ARG A 344 22.27 -30.06 -16.91
N GLU A 345 23.51 -30.41 -17.23
CA GLU A 345 24.63 -29.47 -17.28
C GLU A 345 24.42 -28.41 -18.38
N LEU A 346 23.92 -28.80 -19.55
CA LEU A 346 23.56 -27.88 -20.63
C LEU A 346 22.48 -26.88 -20.19
N VAL A 347 21.40 -27.36 -19.57
CA VAL A 347 20.33 -26.50 -19.05
C VAL A 347 20.86 -25.53 -17.99
N LEU A 348 21.71 -26.00 -17.07
CA LEU A 348 22.33 -25.13 -16.06
C LEU A 348 23.27 -24.09 -16.70
N LYS A 349 24.01 -24.45 -17.75
CA LYS A 349 24.84 -23.51 -18.50
C LYS A 349 24.00 -22.45 -19.21
N GLU A 350 22.88 -22.85 -19.83
CA GLU A 350 21.93 -21.92 -20.45
C GLU A 350 21.36 -20.97 -19.40
N GLN A 351 20.88 -21.47 -18.26
CA GLN A 351 20.39 -20.66 -17.15
C GLN A 351 21.45 -19.69 -16.64
N ASN A 352 22.68 -20.17 -16.39
CA ASN A 352 23.79 -19.31 -15.98
C ASN A 352 24.11 -18.23 -17.03
N SER A 353 24.02 -18.55 -18.33
CA SER A 353 24.20 -17.56 -19.39
C SER A 353 23.10 -16.49 -19.36
N THR A 354 21.84 -16.88 -19.10
CA THR A 354 20.73 -15.92 -18.97
C THR A 354 20.88 -15.04 -17.74
N PHE A 355 21.25 -15.59 -16.58
CA PHE A 355 21.51 -14.82 -15.36
C PHE A 355 22.71 -13.89 -15.50
N MET A 356 23.77 -14.34 -16.16
CA MET A 356 24.93 -13.50 -16.43
C MET A 356 24.58 -12.34 -17.37
N ASN A 357 23.74 -12.58 -18.38
CA ASN A 357 23.26 -11.55 -19.28
C ASN A 357 22.34 -10.55 -18.56
N SER A 358 21.41 -11.02 -17.71
CA SER A 358 20.56 -10.13 -16.92
C SER A 358 21.37 -9.29 -15.92
N ALA A 359 22.36 -9.89 -15.25
CA ALA A 359 23.26 -9.18 -14.35
C ALA A 359 24.04 -8.09 -15.09
N ARG A 360 24.59 -8.40 -16.28
CA ARG A 360 25.28 -7.41 -17.12
C ARG A 360 24.37 -6.28 -17.58
N MET A 361 23.09 -6.57 -17.90
CA MET A 361 22.13 -5.53 -18.28
C MET A 361 21.79 -4.62 -17.09
N LEU A 362 21.59 -5.19 -15.91
CA LEU A 362 21.37 -4.41 -14.67
C LEU A 362 22.60 -3.57 -14.31
N GLU A 363 23.81 -4.10 -14.48
CA GLU A 363 25.06 -3.36 -14.27
C GLU A 363 25.16 -2.14 -15.21
N LYS A 364 24.79 -2.30 -16.49
CA LYS A 364 24.75 -1.20 -17.47
C LYS A 364 23.73 -0.13 -17.09
N VAL A 365 22.53 -0.53 -16.68
CA VAL A 365 21.50 0.42 -16.22
C VAL A 365 21.97 1.16 -14.97
N ARG A 366 22.62 0.45 -14.03
CA ARG A 366 23.22 1.06 -12.84
C ARG A 366 24.27 2.12 -13.20
N GLN A 367 25.14 1.82 -14.17
CA GLN A 367 26.16 2.77 -14.66
C GLN A 367 25.50 4.00 -15.31
N GLN A 368 24.48 3.82 -16.15
CA GLN A 368 23.73 4.92 -16.76
C GLN A 368 23.07 5.82 -15.71
N LEU A 369 22.42 5.23 -14.70
CA LEU A 369 21.83 6.00 -13.60
C LEU A 369 22.88 6.75 -12.77
N GLN A 370 24.06 6.16 -12.55
CA GLN A 370 25.17 6.85 -11.89
C GLN A 370 25.66 8.07 -12.70
N GLU A 371 25.78 7.93 -14.03
CA GLU A 371 26.13 9.03 -14.92
C GLU A 371 25.07 10.13 -14.92
N GLU A 372 23.78 9.77 -14.92
CA GLU A 372 22.67 10.73 -14.82
C GLU A 372 22.66 11.48 -13.49
N VAL A 373 22.91 10.79 -12.37
CA VAL A 373 23.03 11.41 -11.05
C VAL A 373 24.18 12.41 -11.04
N LEU A 374 25.35 12.04 -11.56
CA LEU A 374 26.49 12.97 -11.66
C LEU A 374 26.15 14.18 -12.54
N ARG A 375 25.45 13.98 -13.66
CA ARG A 375 25.00 15.08 -14.53
C ARG A 375 24.04 16.03 -13.81
N VAL A 376 23.06 15.51 -13.08
CA VAL A 376 22.10 16.32 -12.29
C VAL A 376 22.80 17.04 -11.15
N GLN A 377 23.76 16.40 -10.47
CA GLN A 377 24.57 17.04 -9.44
C GLN A 377 25.38 18.22 -10.01
N SER A 378 25.99 18.06 -11.19
CA SER A 378 26.69 19.16 -11.87
C SER A 378 25.75 20.32 -12.19
N GLN A 379 24.57 20.03 -12.74
CA GLN A 379 23.56 21.05 -13.04
C GLN A 379 23.10 21.78 -11.77
N LEU A 380 22.87 21.05 -10.68
CA LEU A 380 22.49 21.63 -9.39
C LEU A 380 23.59 22.56 -8.85
N LEU A 381 24.86 22.17 -8.98
CA LEU A 381 25.99 23.03 -8.58
C LEU A 381 26.05 24.30 -9.42
N ASP A 382 25.81 24.22 -10.73
CA ASP A 382 25.79 25.40 -11.60
C ASP A 382 24.61 26.33 -11.27
N GLU A 383 23.42 25.79 -11.00
CA GLU A 383 22.27 26.59 -10.55
C GLU A 383 22.50 27.21 -9.16
N LYS A 384 23.18 26.50 -8.24
CA LYS A 384 23.59 27.08 -6.95
C LYS A 384 24.55 28.25 -7.15
N LYS A 385 25.56 28.13 -8.02
CA LYS A 385 26.49 29.23 -8.35
C LYS A 385 25.76 30.42 -8.96
N LYS A 386 24.80 30.19 -9.87
CA LYS A 386 23.96 31.26 -10.44
C LYS A 386 23.13 31.96 -9.36
N ARG A 387 22.51 31.19 -8.46
CA ARG A 387 21.75 31.74 -7.32
C ARG A 387 22.62 32.60 -6.42
N GLU A 388 23.81 32.11 -6.05
CA GLU A 388 24.77 32.87 -5.23
C GLU A 388 25.21 34.17 -5.91
N HIS A 389 25.44 34.14 -7.23
CA HIS A 389 25.75 35.33 -8.00
C HIS A 389 24.60 36.36 -7.99
N GLN A 390 23.35 35.89 -8.16
CA GLN A 390 22.15 36.73 -8.09
C GLN A 390 21.95 37.29 -6.68
N GLU A 391 22.12 36.50 -5.62
CA GLU A 391 22.06 36.97 -4.23
C GLU A 391 23.14 38.03 -3.95
N ALA A 392 24.37 37.83 -4.44
CA ALA A 392 25.43 38.83 -4.32
C ALA A 392 25.10 40.12 -5.07
N LEU A 393 24.45 40.03 -6.23
CA LEU A 393 23.94 41.21 -6.96
C LEU A 393 22.84 41.93 -6.17
N VAL A 394 21.87 41.19 -5.62
CA VAL A 394 20.79 41.77 -4.78
C VAL A 394 21.37 42.47 -3.56
N ARG A 395 22.33 41.86 -2.85
CA ARG A 395 23.01 42.50 -1.71
C ARG A 395 23.72 43.79 -2.12
N ARG A 396 24.37 43.83 -3.29
CA ARG A 396 25.00 45.05 -3.83
C ARG A 396 23.97 46.13 -4.15
N LEU A 397 22.85 45.78 -4.79
CA LEU A 397 21.77 46.71 -5.10
C LEU A 397 21.10 47.25 -3.82
N GLN A 398 20.83 46.39 -2.84
CA GLN A 398 20.31 46.80 -1.52
C GLN A 398 21.24 47.79 -0.83
N LYS A 399 22.55 47.53 -0.81
CA LYS A 399 23.55 48.49 -0.30
C LYS A 399 23.47 49.82 -1.05
N ARG A 400 23.36 49.81 -2.38
CA ARG A 400 23.22 51.04 -3.17
C ARG A 400 21.94 51.80 -2.85
N VAL A 401 20.81 51.11 -2.68
CA VAL A 401 19.53 51.73 -2.28
C VAL A 401 19.66 52.37 -0.89
N VAL A 402 20.28 51.70 0.07
CA VAL A 402 20.51 52.28 1.40
C VAL A 402 21.38 53.54 1.32
N LEU A 403 22.45 53.52 0.53
CA LEU A 403 23.29 54.71 0.31
C LEU A 403 22.49 55.86 -0.34
N LEU A 404 21.73 55.59 -1.40
CA LEU A 404 20.86 56.59 -2.03
C LEU A 404 19.78 57.13 -1.08
N THR A 405 19.26 56.27 -0.19
CA THR A 405 18.27 56.66 0.84
C THR A 405 18.92 57.61 1.85
N LYS A 406 20.14 57.29 2.31
CA LYS A 406 20.94 58.17 3.19
C LYS A 406 21.30 59.49 2.50
N GLU A 407 21.69 59.46 1.23
CA GLU A 407 21.96 60.67 0.43
C GLU A 407 20.70 61.54 0.32
N ARG A 408 19.55 60.94 0.00
CA ARG A 408 18.25 61.64 -0.04
C ARG A 408 17.89 62.26 1.30
N ASP A 409 18.01 61.51 2.39
CA ASP A 409 17.65 61.97 3.73
C ASP A 409 18.62 63.03 4.23
N GLY A 410 19.91 62.92 3.87
CA GLY A 410 20.91 63.97 4.10
C GLY A 410 20.57 65.26 3.34
N MET A 411 20.20 65.18 2.05
CA MET A 411 19.73 66.35 1.30
C MET A 411 18.46 66.96 1.90
N ARG A 412 17.51 66.13 2.38
CA ARG A 412 16.32 66.61 3.08
C ARG A 412 16.66 67.33 4.38
N ALA A 413 17.55 66.76 5.19
CA ALA A 413 18.00 67.39 6.43
C ALA A 413 18.71 68.73 6.16
N ILE A 414 19.49 68.83 5.08
CA ILE A 414 20.12 70.09 4.65
C ILE A 414 19.04 71.12 4.23
N LEU A 415 18.01 70.69 3.49
CA LEU A 415 16.90 71.58 3.14
C LEU A 415 16.12 72.04 4.38
N GLU A 416 15.83 71.12 5.31
CA GLU A 416 15.19 71.43 6.60
C GLU A 416 16.06 72.39 7.44
N SER A 417 17.40 72.26 7.40
CA SER A 417 18.28 73.21 8.08
C SER A 417 18.22 74.59 7.42
N TYR A 418 18.20 74.69 6.09
CA TYR A 418 18.01 75.98 5.42
C TYR A 418 16.63 76.60 5.69
N ASP A 419 15.57 75.79 5.75
CA ASP A 419 14.22 76.23 6.14
C ASP A 419 14.18 76.72 7.61
N SER A 420 14.99 76.12 8.48
CA SER A 420 15.15 76.58 9.86
C SER A 420 16.04 77.83 10.00
N GLU A 421 17.07 77.98 9.17
CA GLU A 421 17.93 79.17 9.10
C GLU A 421 17.23 80.39 8.46
N LEU A 422 16.15 80.17 7.71
CA LEU A 422 15.23 81.20 7.23
C LEU A 422 14.41 81.86 8.36
N THR A 423 14.49 81.37 9.61
CA THR A 423 13.98 82.08 10.79
C THR A 423 15.04 83.03 11.36
N PRO A 424 14.83 84.37 11.34
CA PRO A 424 15.89 85.34 11.58
C PRO A 424 16.07 85.63 13.08
N ALA A 425 16.84 84.79 13.77
CA ALA A 425 17.35 85.03 15.13
C ALA A 425 18.33 83.88 15.44
N GLU A 426 19.65 83.97 15.54
CA GLU A 426 20.56 85.00 16.01
C GLU A 426 21.97 84.63 15.48
N HIS A 427 22.60 85.48 14.68
CA HIS A 427 23.99 85.24 14.27
C HIS A 427 24.94 86.01 15.20
N SER A 428 25.48 85.30 16.20
CA SER A 428 26.49 85.80 17.14
C SER A 428 27.86 85.13 16.88
N PRO A 429 28.99 85.85 16.94
CA PRO A 429 30.34 85.29 16.76
C PRO A 429 30.75 84.25 17.80
N GLN A 430 30.03 84.13 18.92
CA GLN A 430 30.19 83.04 19.90
C GLN A 430 29.57 81.72 19.40
N LEU A 431 28.50 81.79 18.61
CA LEU A 431 27.92 80.63 17.94
C LEU A 431 28.91 80.07 16.92
N SER A 432 29.60 80.92 16.14
CA SER A 432 30.64 80.47 15.19
C SER A 432 31.87 79.83 15.84
N ARG A 433 32.15 80.09 17.12
CA ARG A 433 33.20 79.39 17.88
C ARG A 433 32.70 78.05 18.41
N ARG A 434 31.50 78.01 18.99
CA ARG A 434 30.85 76.75 19.42
C ARG A 434 30.55 75.83 18.25
N MET A 435 30.19 76.39 17.10
CA MET A 435 30.01 75.68 15.84
C MET A 435 31.33 75.08 15.38
N ARG A 436 32.44 75.84 15.40
CA ARG A 436 33.78 75.28 15.10
C ARG A 436 34.22 74.19 16.08
N GLU A 437 33.99 74.36 17.38
CA GLU A 437 34.31 73.33 18.37
C GLU A 437 33.44 72.07 18.20
N ALA A 438 32.16 72.24 17.84
CA ALA A 438 31.26 71.14 17.49
C ALA A 438 31.67 70.47 16.17
N GLU A 439 32.07 71.23 15.16
CA GLU A 439 32.61 70.74 13.88
C GLU A 439 33.88 69.92 14.10
N ASP A 440 34.81 70.39 14.94
CA ASP A 440 36.03 69.65 15.28
C ASP A 440 35.73 68.34 16.02
N MET A 441 34.75 68.35 16.94
CA MET A 441 34.30 67.12 17.61
C MET A 441 33.62 66.16 16.63
N VAL A 442 32.80 66.68 15.71
CA VAL A 442 32.16 65.88 14.65
C VAL A 442 33.21 65.31 13.71
N GLN A 443 34.24 66.07 13.32
CA GLN A 443 35.34 65.56 12.50
C GLN A 443 36.12 64.45 13.20
N LYS A 444 36.39 64.58 14.50
CA LYS A 444 37.03 63.52 15.30
C LYS A 444 36.16 62.27 15.41
N LEU A 445 34.85 62.44 15.64
CA LEU A 445 33.91 61.32 15.64
C LEU A 445 33.82 60.67 14.26
N HIS A 446 33.86 61.46 13.18
CA HIS A 446 33.85 60.95 11.82
C HIS A 446 35.11 60.13 11.53
N ALA A 447 36.29 60.64 11.89
CA ALA A 447 37.56 59.92 11.77
C ALA A 447 37.54 58.60 12.55
N HIS A 448 37.07 58.62 13.81
CA HIS A 448 36.92 57.40 14.59
C HIS A 448 35.91 56.42 13.98
N ASN A 449 34.80 56.92 13.42
CA ASN A 449 33.81 56.07 12.77
C ASN A 449 34.39 55.42 11.50
N THR A 450 35.16 56.17 10.70
CA THR A 450 35.88 55.60 9.54
C THR A 450 36.92 54.56 9.94
N GLU A 451 37.60 54.75 11.07
CA GLU A 451 38.55 53.78 11.61
C GLU A 451 37.84 52.49 12.07
N MET A 452 36.70 52.63 12.77
CA MET A 452 35.87 51.48 13.16
C MET A 452 35.28 50.75 11.95
N GLU A 453 34.85 51.46 10.91
CA GLU A 453 34.38 50.86 9.65
C GLU A 453 35.51 50.11 8.92
N ALA A 454 36.75 50.62 8.95
CA ALA A 454 37.91 49.95 8.40
C ALA A 454 38.25 48.66 9.20
N GLN A 455 38.25 48.74 10.53
CA GLN A 455 38.45 47.58 11.41
C GLN A 455 37.35 46.52 11.22
N LEU A 456 36.09 46.93 11.07
CA LEU A 456 34.97 46.03 10.80
C LEU A 456 35.14 45.34 9.43
N SER A 457 35.56 46.09 8.42
CA SER A 457 35.80 45.54 7.07
C SER A 457 36.93 44.52 7.09
N GLN A 458 38.03 44.82 7.79
CA GLN A 458 39.14 43.89 7.98
C GLN A 458 38.69 42.62 8.71
N ALA A 459 37.93 42.75 9.81
CA ALA A 459 37.41 41.60 10.55
C ALA A 459 36.47 40.73 9.69
N LEU A 460 35.66 41.33 8.82
CA LEU A 460 34.79 40.59 7.89
C LEU A 460 35.58 39.84 6.82
N GLU A 461 36.67 40.42 6.30
CA GLU A 461 37.57 39.73 5.37
C GLU A 461 38.31 38.57 6.06
N GLU A 462 38.79 38.77 7.28
CA GLU A 462 39.41 37.72 8.08
C GLU A 462 38.42 36.57 8.35
N VAL A 463 37.18 36.88 8.76
CA VAL A 463 36.11 35.88 8.92
C VAL A 463 35.79 35.16 7.61
N GLY A 464 35.77 35.87 6.48
CA GLY A 464 35.61 35.28 5.15
C GLY A 464 36.73 34.29 4.81
N ASN A 465 37.98 34.66 5.08
CA ASN A 465 39.15 33.82 4.89
C ASN A 465 39.13 32.58 5.81
N HIS A 466 38.75 32.76 7.07
CA HIS A 466 38.59 31.64 8.01
C HIS A 466 37.46 30.69 7.58
N LYS A 467 36.35 31.21 7.05
CA LYS A 467 35.24 30.41 6.53
C LYS A 467 35.67 29.59 5.31
N GLN A 468 36.39 30.19 4.37
CA GLN A 468 36.93 29.48 3.20
C GLN A 468 37.92 28.38 3.62
N ARG A 469 38.79 28.63 4.61
CA ARG A 469 39.68 27.60 5.16
C ARG A 469 38.88 26.47 5.83
N ALA A 470 37.83 26.77 6.58
CA ALA A 470 36.97 25.77 7.19
C ALA A 470 36.26 24.90 6.12
N GLU A 471 35.73 25.53 5.06
CA GLU A 471 35.10 24.81 3.94
C GLU A 471 36.11 23.91 3.19
N MET A 472 37.34 24.37 2.97
CA MET A 472 38.40 23.54 2.38
C MET A 472 38.76 22.34 3.27
N LEU A 473 38.92 22.56 4.58
CA LEU A 473 39.20 21.48 5.54
C LEU A 473 38.03 20.50 5.66
N GLU A 474 36.77 20.96 5.54
CA GLU A 474 35.60 20.07 5.48
C GLU A 474 35.60 19.20 4.21
N VAL A 475 36.00 19.76 3.07
CA VAL A 475 36.15 19.00 1.81
C VAL A 475 37.28 17.99 1.94
N GLU A 476 38.44 18.37 2.48
CA GLU A 476 39.55 17.46 2.75
C GLU A 476 39.16 16.35 3.72
N MET A 477 38.43 16.66 4.80
CA MET A 477 37.88 15.67 5.73
C MET A 477 36.92 14.69 5.04
N LYS A 478 36.05 15.17 4.14
CA LYS A 478 35.12 14.31 3.38
C LYS A 478 35.88 13.40 2.41
N VAL A 479 36.92 13.93 1.75
CA VAL A 479 37.79 13.15 0.86
C VAL A 479 38.58 12.11 1.66
N LEU A 480 39.18 12.47 2.78
CA LEU A 480 39.90 11.54 3.66
C LEU A 480 38.97 10.47 4.26
N LYS A 481 37.75 10.83 4.69
CA LYS A 481 36.73 9.85 5.12
C LYS A 481 36.34 8.88 4.00
N SER A 482 36.21 9.37 2.76
CA SER A 482 35.92 8.51 1.61
C SER A 482 37.08 7.57 1.26
N GLN A 483 38.33 7.99 1.50
CA GLN A 483 39.53 7.14 1.33
C GLN A 483 39.71 6.15 2.49
N GLN A 484 39.32 6.51 3.70
CA GLN A 484 39.41 5.66 4.90
C GLN A 484 38.30 4.59 4.93
N CYS A 485 37.16 4.84 4.27
CA CYS A 485 36.07 3.86 4.07
C CYS A 485 36.48 2.61 3.27
N THR A 486 37.62 2.61 2.57
CA THR A 486 38.14 1.40 1.91
C THR A 486 39.05 0.54 2.79
N ALA A 487 39.51 1.05 3.94
CA ALA A 487 40.47 0.36 4.81
C ALA A 487 39.92 -0.05 6.18
N GLU A 488 38.87 0.60 6.70
CA GLU A 488 38.34 0.36 8.05
C GLU A 488 36.83 0.05 8.04
N GLN A 489 36.43 -1.01 7.33
CA GLN A 489 35.10 -1.61 7.52
C GLN A 489 35.05 -2.50 8.76
N SER A 490 35.20 -1.92 9.95
CA SER A 490 34.69 -2.50 11.20
C SER A 490 35.08 -1.61 12.38
N SER A 491 34.12 -0.89 12.96
CA SER A 491 33.90 -0.83 14.43
C SER A 491 33.42 0.50 15.01
N VAL A 492 33.21 1.58 14.24
CA VAL A 492 32.61 2.80 14.82
C VAL A 492 31.53 3.37 13.92
N ILE A 493 30.30 2.86 14.10
CA ILE A 493 29.10 3.50 13.56
C ILE A 493 28.86 4.76 14.38
N THR A 494 29.04 5.91 13.77
CA THR A 494 28.74 7.21 14.39
C THR A 494 27.22 7.38 14.53
N LYS A 495 26.75 8.17 15.50
CA LYS A 495 25.30 8.41 15.70
C LYS A 495 24.62 8.97 14.45
N GLU A 496 25.33 9.77 13.66
CA GLU A 496 24.87 10.31 12.38
C GLU A 496 24.72 9.22 11.31
N GLU A 497 25.60 8.21 11.30
CA GLU A 497 25.44 7.03 10.45
C GLU A 497 24.25 6.19 10.90
N VAL A 498 24.00 6.06 12.21
CA VAL A 498 22.78 5.41 12.71
C VAL A 498 21.53 6.17 12.27
N ASP A 499 21.52 7.51 12.36
CA ASP A 499 20.36 8.31 12.00
C ASP A 499 20.14 8.36 10.47
N THR A 500 21.19 8.37 9.66
CA THR A 500 21.08 8.23 8.19
C THR A 500 20.63 6.84 7.78
N LEU A 501 21.10 5.78 8.45
CA LEU A 501 20.61 4.42 8.23
C LEU A 501 19.15 4.27 8.67
N ARG A 502 18.72 4.93 9.76
CA ARG A 502 17.31 4.97 10.17
C ARG A 502 16.43 5.66 9.13
N LEU A 503 16.83 6.82 8.63
CA LEU A 503 16.11 7.49 7.55
C LEU A 503 16.06 6.61 6.29
N LYS A 504 17.16 5.92 5.96
CA LYS A 504 17.16 4.99 4.82
C LYS A 504 16.25 3.78 5.06
N ILE A 505 16.17 3.27 6.29
CA ILE A 505 15.23 2.21 6.66
C ILE A 505 13.78 2.72 6.52
N GLU A 506 13.46 3.91 7.01
CA GLU A 506 12.13 4.52 6.86
C GLU A 506 11.77 4.74 5.37
N GLU A 507 12.70 5.21 4.55
CA GLU A 507 12.53 5.32 3.10
C GLU A 507 12.26 3.96 2.45
N LEU A 508 13.07 2.94 2.78
CA LEU A 508 12.91 1.60 2.25
C LEU A 508 11.61 0.94 2.73
N GLU A 509 11.17 1.21 3.96
CA GLU A 509 9.89 0.76 4.49
C GLU A 509 8.72 1.43 3.77
N ALA A 510 8.82 2.72 3.45
CA ALA A 510 7.83 3.44 2.65
C ALA A 510 7.81 2.99 1.18
N GLU A 511 8.96 2.67 0.59
CA GLU A 511 9.04 2.06 -0.74
C GLU A 511 8.44 0.65 -0.72
N ARG A 512 8.72 -0.14 0.33
CA ARG A 512 8.16 -1.49 0.49
C ARG A 512 6.64 -1.45 0.68
N SER A 513 6.10 -0.47 1.41
CA SER A 513 4.65 -0.32 1.58
C SER A 513 3.98 0.07 0.26
N LYS A 514 4.55 1.01 -0.50
CA LYS A 514 4.09 1.37 -1.85
C LYS A 514 4.12 0.17 -2.81
N LEU A 515 5.23 -0.55 -2.86
CA LEU A 515 5.35 -1.76 -3.68
C LEU A 515 4.37 -2.84 -3.25
N ALA A 516 4.08 -2.97 -1.95
CA ALA A 516 3.07 -3.91 -1.45
C ALA A 516 1.65 -3.50 -1.86
N GLU A 517 1.32 -2.21 -1.86
CA GLU A 517 0.04 -1.69 -2.37
C GLU A 517 -0.08 -1.89 -3.88
N GLU A 518 0.98 -1.60 -4.64
CA GLU A 518 1.04 -1.86 -6.08
C GLU A 518 0.87 -3.35 -6.39
N ASN A 519 1.57 -4.23 -5.66
CA ASN A 519 1.43 -5.69 -5.80
C ASN A 519 -0.01 -6.13 -5.48
N ARG A 520 -0.62 -5.68 -4.38
CA ARG A 520 -2.04 -5.98 -4.10
C ARG A 520 -2.96 -5.51 -5.22
N SER A 521 -2.69 -4.33 -5.79
CA SER A 521 -3.48 -3.81 -6.90
C SER A 521 -3.32 -4.65 -8.18
N LEU A 522 -2.12 -5.16 -8.43
CA LEU A 522 -1.81 -6.04 -9.56
C LEU A 522 -2.41 -7.43 -9.35
N GLU A 523 -2.34 -7.97 -8.13
CA GLU A 523 -2.98 -9.23 -7.73
C GLU A 523 -4.50 -9.13 -7.92
N MET A 524 -5.15 -8.08 -7.43
CA MET A 524 -6.59 -7.87 -7.67
C MET A 524 -6.94 -7.77 -9.17
N LYS A 525 -6.07 -7.14 -9.98
CA LYS A 525 -6.25 -7.08 -11.43
C LYS A 525 -6.07 -8.46 -12.06
N LEU A 526 -5.06 -9.23 -11.67
CA LEU A 526 -4.82 -10.59 -12.15
C LEU A 526 -5.95 -11.54 -11.75
N GLU A 527 -6.46 -11.44 -10.53
CA GLU A 527 -7.64 -12.19 -10.07
C GLU A 527 -8.86 -11.84 -10.92
N LYS A 528 -9.11 -10.55 -11.17
CA LYS A 528 -10.21 -10.12 -12.05
C LYS A 528 -10.06 -10.69 -13.46
N LEU A 529 -8.86 -10.67 -14.04
CA LEU A 529 -8.60 -11.24 -15.37
C LEU A 529 -8.76 -12.78 -15.35
N THR A 530 -8.30 -13.44 -14.29
CA THR A 530 -8.47 -14.89 -14.10
C THR A 530 -9.96 -15.27 -13.98
N LEU A 531 -10.75 -14.47 -13.25
CA LEU A 531 -12.21 -14.63 -13.16
C LEU A 531 -12.93 -14.37 -14.50
N GLN A 532 -12.33 -13.55 -15.37
CA GLN A 532 -12.79 -13.33 -16.75
C GLN A 532 -12.33 -14.43 -17.72
N GLY A 533 -11.49 -15.37 -17.26
CA GLY A 533 -11.01 -16.51 -18.03
C GLY A 533 -9.69 -16.25 -18.78
N ASP A 534 -8.99 -15.16 -18.47
CA ASP A 534 -7.65 -14.92 -19.02
C ASP A 534 -6.63 -15.88 -18.40
N TYR A 535 -5.70 -16.34 -19.23
CA TYR A 535 -4.69 -17.32 -18.85
C TYR A 535 -3.30 -16.89 -19.33
N ASP A 536 -2.29 -17.27 -18.57
CA ASP A 536 -0.89 -17.03 -18.93
C ASP A 536 -0.44 -18.04 -20.01
N PRO A 537 -0.08 -17.58 -21.23
CA PRO A 537 0.29 -18.46 -22.34
C PRO A 537 1.62 -19.21 -22.12
N SER A 538 2.43 -18.80 -21.15
CA SER A 538 3.67 -19.50 -20.78
C SER A 538 3.41 -20.73 -19.90
N ARG A 539 2.34 -20.69 -19.09
CA ARG A 539 1.99 -21.76 -18.13
C ARG A 539 0.84 -22.63 -18.60
N THR A 540 -0.10 -22.06 -19.35
CA THR A 540 -1.35 -22.73 -19.70
C THR A 540 -1.60 -22.63 -21.20
N LYS A 541 -1.61 -23.80 -21.87
CA LYS A 541 -2.00 -23.90 -23.29
C LYS A 541 -3.44 -24.38 -23.38
N VAL A 542 -4.33 -23.51 -23.85
CA VAL A 542 -5.75 -23.86 -24.06
C VAL A 542 -5.89 -24.65 -25.36
N LEU A 543 -6.50 -25.83 -25.27
CA LEU A 543 -6.80 -26.70 -26.40
C LEU A 543 -8.31 -26.84 -26.53
N HIS A 544 -8.81 -26.77 -27.77
CA HIS A 544 -10.20 -27.12 -28.10
C HIS A 544 -10.21 -27.95 -29.37
N PHE A 545 -11.27 -28.73 -29.59
CA PHE A 545 -11.43 -29.47 -30.83
C PHE A 545 -11.49 -28.51 -32.02
N SER A 546 -10.78 -28.84 -33.10
CA SER A 546 -10.82 -28.09 -34.36
C SER A 546 -12.24 -28.07 -34.95
N MET A 547 -12.95 -29.19 -34.81
CA MET A 547 -14.35 -29.35 -35.17
C MET A 547 -15.24 -29.15 -33.95
N ASN A 548 -15.36 -27.91 -33.45
CA ASN A 548 -16.29 -27.58 -32.38
C ASN A 548 -17.63 -27.07 -32.93
N PRO A 549 -18.73 -27.14 -32.16
CA PRO A 549 -20.05 -26.65 -32.58
C PRO A 549 -20.03 -25.19 -33.06
N MET A 550 -19.17 -24.34 -32.47
CA MET A 550 -19.01 -22.94 -32.88
C MET A 550 -18.38 -22.81 -34.28
N SER A 551 -17.39 -23.65 -34.61
CA SER A 551 -16.71 -23.67 -35.90
C SER A 551 -17.63 -24.20 -36.98
N LEU A 552 -18.41 -25.24 -36.66
CA LEU A 552 -19.48 -25.74 -37.52
C LEU A 552 -20.53 -24.66 -37.79
N ALA A 553 -21.03 -23.97 -36.75
CA ALA A 553 -21.99 -22.88 -36.92
C ALA A 553 -21.41 -21.67 -37.69
N LYS A 554 -20.09 -21.43 -37.58
CA LYS A 554 -19.40 -20.39 -38.37
C LYS A 554 -19.23 -20.81 -39.83
N GLN A 555 -18.99 -22.09 -40.09
CA GLN A 555 -18.89 -22.64 -41.43
C GLN A 555 -20.26 -22.65 -42.13
N GLN A 556 -21.30 -23.13 -41.46
CA GLN A 556 -22.68 -23.09 -41.98
C GLN A 556 -23.11 -21.67 -42.32
N ARG A 557 -22.86 -20.69 -41.43
CA ARG A 557 -23.15 -19.28 -41.75
C ARG A 557 -22.38 -18.76 -42.96
N LYS A 558 -21.15 -19.20 -43.18
CA LYS A 558 -20.38 -18.84 -44.38
C LYS A 558 -20.96 -19.47 -45.63
N GLU A 559 -21.36 -20.74 -45.56
CA GLU A 559 -21.98 -21.47 -46.66
C GLU A 559 -23.34 -20.85 -47.02
N GLU A 560 -24.17 -20.52 -46.04
CA GLU A 560 -25.43 -19.78 -46.23
C GLU A 560 -25.19 -18.40 -46.86
N GLN A 561 -24.18 -17.66 -46.38
CA GLN A 561 -23.82 -16.36 -46.95
C GLN A 561 -23.36 -16.49 -48.40
N GLN A 562 -22.60 -17.52 -48.73
CA GLN A 562 -22.18 -17.81 -50.11
C GLN A 562 -23.35 -18.19 -50.99
N GLN A 563 -24.25 -19.05 -50.52
CA GLN A 563 -25.47 -19.42 -51.24
C GLN A 563 -26.34 -18.18 -51.53
N LEU A 564 -26.54 -17.32 -50.53
CA LEU A 564 -27.29 -16.07 -50.71
C LEU A 564 -26.59 -15.11 -51.68
N GLN A 565 -25.25 -15.05 -51.67
CA GLN A 565 -24.48 -14.24 -52.63
C GLN A 565 -24.64 -14.78 -54.04
N GLU A 566 -24.51 -16.08 -54.25
CA GLU A 566 -24.71 -16.72 -55.55
C GLU A 566 -26.15 -16.55 -56.05
N GLU A 567 -27.15 -16.69 -55.18
CA GLU A 567 -28.55 -16.41 -55.53
C GLU A 567 -28.76 -14.94 -55.90
N CYS A 568 -28.18 -14.01 -55.14
CA CYS A 568 -28.21 -12.59 -55.48
C CYS A 568 -27.54 -12.31 -56.82
N GLU A 569 -26.43 -12.97 -57.14
CA GLU A 569 -25.74 -12.84 -58.42
C GLU A 569 -26.57 -13.40 -59.57
N ARG A 570 -27.14 -14.60 -59.42
CA ARG A 570 -28.05 -15.21 -60.41
C ARG A 570 -29.29 -14.36 -60.63
N LEU A 571 -29.88 -13.81 -59.57
CA LEU A 571 -31.02 -12.89 -59.66
C LEU A 571 -30.63 -11.58 -60.34
N ARG A 572 -29.45 -11.02 -60.05
CA ARG A 572 -28.93 -9.82 -60.74
C ARG A 572 -28.67 -10.09 -62.23
N GLU A 573 -28.18 -11.27 -62.58
CA GLU A 573 -27.99 -11.68 -63.98
C GLU A 573 -29.32 -11.88 -64.69
N LEU A 574 -30.31 -12.49 -64.04
CA LEU A 574 -31.66 -12.64 -64.58
C LEU A 574 -32.32 -11.28 -64.81
N VAL A 575 -32.21 -10.35 -63.86
CA VAL A 575 -32.69 -8.97 -64.02
C VAL A 575 -31.98 -8.29 -65.19
N ARG A 576 -30.65 -8.47 -65.35
CA ARG A 576 -29.89 -7.91 -66.47
C ARG A 576 -30.36 -8.45 -67.83
N VAL A 577 -30.70 -9.74 -67.92
CA VAL A 577 -31.24 -10.36 -69.15
C VAL A 577 -32.64 -9.85 -69.47
N LEU A 578 -33.48 -9.66 -68.45
CA LEU A 578 -34.82 -9.09 -68.59
C LEU A 578 -34.78 -7.61 -69.01
N GLU A 579 -33.91 -6.81 -68.39
CA GLU A 579 -33.70 -5.39 -68.75
C GLU A 579 -33.10 -5.24 -70.16
N GLY A 580 -32.31 -6.22 -70.62
CA GLY A 580 -31.78 -6.29 -71.97
C GLY A 580 -32.78 -6.72 -73.05
N GLY A 581 -34.05 -6.95 -72.70
CA GLY A 581 -35.11 -7.32 -73.65
C GLY A 581 -35.05 -8.77 -74.15
N GLY A 582 -34.32 -9.66 -73.47
CA GLY A 582 -34.29 -11.09 -73.78
C GLY A 582 -35.52 -11.82 -73.25
N SER A 583 -36.21 -12.59 -74.11
CA SER A 583 -37.21 -13.56 -73.65
C SER A 583 -36.55 -14.59 -72.73
N ILE A 584 -37.14 -14.80 -71.56
CA ILE A 584 -36.79 -15.87 -70.62
C ILE A 584 -36.86 -17.18 -71.40
N SER A 585 -35.71 -17.77 -71.75
CA SER A 585 -35.68 -19.14 -72.27
C SER A 585 -36.22 -20.05 -71.16
N GLY A 586 -37.14 -20.94 -71.51
CA GLY A 586 -37.96 -21.78 -70.61
C GLY A 586 -37.22 -22.83 -69.77
N ASN A 587 -36.05 -22.48 -69.22
CA ASN A 587 -35.29 -23.28 -68.27
C ASN A 587 -35.31 -22.67 -66.85
N LEU A 588 -36.29 -21.83 -66.54
CA LEU A 588 -36.52 -21.24 -65.21
C LEU A 588 -37.84 -21.72 -64.57
N GLU A 589 -38.37 -22.87 -64.98
CA GLU A 589 -39.24 -23.73 -64.15
C GLU A 589 -38.39 -24.75 -63.36
N GLY A 590 -37.24 -24.29 -62.86
CA GLY A 590 -36.26 -25.10 -62.14
C GLY A 590 -35.89 -24.48 -60.79
N VAL A 591 -36.86 -23.91 -60.07
CA VAL A 591 -36.73 -23.57 -58.65
C VAL A 591 -37.86 -24.26 -57.90
N GLY A 592 -37.62 -25.53 -57.63
CA GLY A 592 -38.55 -26.47 -57.00
C GLY A 592 -38.17 -27.85 -57.53
N GLY A 593 -37.35 -28.59 -56.78
CA GLY A 593 -36.91 -29.92 -57.19
C GLY A 593 -38.12 -30.77 -57.59
N PHE A 594 -38.23 -31.07 -58.89
CA PHE A 594 -39.03 -32.18 -59.36
C PHE A 594 -38.36 -33.45 -58.83
N GLN A 595 -38.73 -33.84 -57.61
CA GLN A 595 -38.88 -35.25 -57.28
C GLN A 595 -39.75 -35.85 -58.37
N SER A 596 -39.31 -36.99 -58.93
CA SER A 596 -39.94 -37.57 -60.11
C SER A 596 -41.45 -37.75 -59.86
N PRO A 597 -42.32 -37.64 -60.88
CA PRO A 597 -43.76 -37.88 -60.70
C PRO A 597 -44.08 -39.27 -60.11
N GLN A 598 -43.13 -40.21 -60.18
CA GLN A 598 -43.17 -41.51 -59.52
C GLN A 598 -42.96 -41.42 -58.00
N GLU A 599 -41.99 -40.65 -57.52
CA GLU A 599 -41.76 -40.44 -56.08
C GLU A 599 -42.92 -39.69 -55.43
N ILE A 600 -43.54 -38.73 -56.14
CA ILE A 600 -44.74 -38.04 -55.65
C ILE A 600 -45.93 -39.01 -55.54
N ALA A 601 -46.09 -39.94 -56.48
CA ALA A 601 -47.13 -40.96 -56.40
C ALA A 601 -46.87 -41.96 -55.25
N GLU A 602 -45.61 -42.35 -55.04
CA GLU A 602 -45.21 -43.24 -53.95
C GLU A 602 -45.37 -42.58 -52.58
N LEU A 603 -44.98 -41.31 -52.43
CA LEU A 603 -45.17 -40.54 -51.19
C LEU A 603 -46.65 -40.29 -50.91
N LYS A 604 -47.47 -39.98 -51.92
CA LYS A 604 -48.93 -39.89 -51.76
C LYS A 604 -49.52 -41.21 -51.29
N LYS A 605 -49.09 -42.34 -51.88
CA LYS A 605 -49.54 -43.67 -51.46
C LYS A 605 -49.07 -44.01 -50.03
N GLN A 606 -47.87 -43.58 -49.64
CA GLN A 606 -47.39 -43.74 -48.26
C GLN A 606 -48.18 -42.90 -47.28
N VAL A 607 -48.47 -41.63 -47.60
CA VAL A 607 -49.32 -40.75 -46.79
C VAL A 607 -50.73 -41.33 -46.67
N GLU A 608 -51.36 -41.74 -47.76
CA GLU A 608 -52.67 -42.40 -47.73
C GLU A 608 -52.63 -43.67 -46.86
N SER A 609 -51.58 -44.49 -46.97
CA SER A 609 -51.44 -45.69 -46.14
C SER A 609 -51.23 -45.37 -44.64
N ALA A 610 -50.53 -44.28 -44.33
CA ALA A 610 -50.30 -43.81 -42.96
C ALA A 610 -51.56 -43.18 -42.38
N GLU A 611 -52.32 -42.43 -43.18
CA GLU A 611 -53.62 -41.91 -42.81
C GLU A 611 -54.62 -43.04 -42.54
N LEU A 612 -54.64 -44.08 -43.37
CA LEU A 612 -55.48 -45.27 -43.16
C LEU A 612 -55.08 -46.04 -41.89
N LYS A 613 -53.77 -46.15 -41.61
CA LYS A 613 -53.27 -46.71 -40.34
C LYS A 613 -53.69 -45.85 -39.16
N ASN A 614 -53.60 -44.53 -39.25
CA ASN A 614 -54.04 -43.61 -38.20
C ASN A 614 -55.56 -43.66 -37.99
N GLN A 615 -56.36 -43.80 -39.05
CA GLN A 615 -57.80 -44.00 -38.93
C GLN A 615 -58.12 -45.33 -38.21
N ARG A 616 -57.49 -46.44 -38.62
CA ARG A 616 -57.64 -47.74 -37.94
C ARG A 616 -57.19 -47.67 -36.47
N LEU A 617 -56.08 -46.99 -36.18
CA LEU A 617 -55.62 -46.77 -34.81
C LEU A 617 -56.62 -45.94 -34.00
N LYS A 618 -57.23 -44.91 -34.58
CA LYS A 618 -58.31 -44.14 -33.93
C LYS A 618 -59.53 -45.01 -33.63
N GLU A 619 -59.95 -45.86 -34.55
CA GLU A 619 -61.07 -46.80 -34.35
C GLU A 619 -60.76 -47.85 -33.27
N VAL A 620 -59.55 -48.44 -33.30
CA VAL A 620 -59.09 -49.39 -32.28
C VAL A 620 -58.98 -48.71 -30.92
N PHE A 621 -58.48 -47.47 -30.88
CA PHE A 621 -58.39 -46.72 -29.64
C PHE A 621 -59.78 -46.34 -29.09
N GLN A 622 -60.73 -45.96 -29.94
CA GLN A 622 -62.12 -45.71 -29.54
C GLN A 622 -62.79 -46.97 -28.98
N THR A 623 -62.64 -48.11 -29.66
CA THR A 623 -63.19 -49.39 -29.17
C THR A 623 -62.54 -49.81 -27.85
N LYS A 624 -61.20 -49.69 -27.71
CA LYS A 624 -60.50 -49.97 -26.46
C LYS A 624 -60.86 -49.03 -25.32
N ILE A 625 -61.08 -47.75 -25.60
CA ILE A 625 -61.59 -46.79 -24.60
C ILE A 625 -63.01 -47.16 -24.18
N GLN A 626 -63.87 -47.56 -25.11
CA GLN A 626 -65.23 -47.99 -24.76
C GLN A 626 -65.21 -49.25 -23.90
N GLU A 627 -64.36 -50.23 -24.24
CA GLU A 627 -64.13 -51.41 -23.39
C GLU A 627 -63.61 -51.01 -22.01
N PHE A 628 -62.61 -50.13 -21.93
CA PHE A 628 -62.07 -49.64 -20.68
C PHE A 628 -63.13 -48.92 -19.84
N ARG A 629 -63.93 -48.03 -20.44
CA ARG A 629 -65.04 -47.34 -19.76
C ARG A 629 -66.08 -48.33 -19.24
N LYS A 630 -66.44 -49.37 -20.01
CA LYS A 630 -67.36 -50.43 -19.56
C LYS A 630 -66.78 -51.24 -18.39
N VAL A 631 -65.49 -51.57 -18.44
CA VAL A 631 -64.81 -52.27 -17.34
C VAL A 631 -64.77 -51.38 -16.10
N CYS A 632 -64.38 -50.11 -16.24
CA CYS A 632 -64.39 -49.15 -15.13
C CYS A 632 -65.80 -49.02 -14.53
N TYR A 633 -66.83 -48.88 -15.36
CA TYR A 633 -68.22 -48.82 -14.91
C TYR A 633 -68.64 -50.08 -14.13
N THR A 634 -68.28 -51.26 -14.63
CA THR A 634 -68.63 -52.53 -13.98
C THR A 634 -67.86 -52.74 -12.68
N LEU A 635 -66.59 -52.32 -12.64
CA LEU A 635 -65.71 -52.50 -11.48
C LEU A 635 -66.03 -51.51 -10.36
N THR A 636 -66.23 -50.23 -10.70
CA THR A 636 -66.44 -49.16 -9.70
C THR A 636 -67.90 -48.90 -9.41
N GLY A 637 -68.81 -49.28 -10.32
CA GLY A 637 -70.22 -48.95 -10.21
C GLY A 637 -70.54 -47.50 -10.56
N TYR A 638 -69.63 -46.74 -11.17
CA TYR A 638 -69.86 -45.35 -11.55
C TYR A 638 -69.49 -45.09 -13.02
N GLN A 639 -70.41 -44.47 -13.77
CA GLN A 639 -70.20 -44.03 -15.15
C GLN A 639 -69.69 -42.61 -15.15
N ILE A 640 -68.57 -42.37 -15.85
CA ILE A 640 -67.95 -41.04 -15.96
C ILE A 640 -68.13 -40.54 -17.39
N ASP A 641 -69.05 -39.61 -17.57
CA ASP A 641 -69.33 -38.99 -18.86
C ASP A 641 -68.79 -37.55 -18.90
N ILE A 642 -68.06 -37.22 -19.98
CA ILE A 642 -67.51 -35.88 -20.19
C ILE A 642 -68.58 -35.05 -20.90
N THR A 643 -69.13 -34.03 -20.24
CA THR A 643 -70.22 -33.22 -20.82
C THR A 643 -69.69 -32.03 -21.62
N THR A 644 -68.67 -31.34 -21.11
CA THR A 644 -67.95 -30.22 -21.76
C THR A 644 -66.50 -30.21 -21.27
N GLU A 645 -65.58 -29.50 -21.94
CA GLU A 645 -64.17 -29.43 -21.53
C GLU A 645 -64.02 -29.11 -20.03
N ASN A 646 -63.29 -29.96 -19.31
CA ASN A 646 -63.06 -29.91 -17.86
C ASN A 646 -64.34 -29.94 -16.98
N GLN A 647 -65.40 -30.63 -17.39
CA GLN A 647 -66.50 -31.03 -16.50
C GLN A 647 -66.85 -32.50 -16.72
N TYR A 648 -66.76 -33.27 -15.65
CA TYR A 648 -67.03 -34.71 -15.62
C TYR A 648 -68.30 -34.97 -14.80
N ARG A 649 -69.25 -35.68 -15.41
CA ARG A 649 -70.47 -36.17 -14.78
C ARG A 649 -70.25 -37.60 -14.31
N LEU A 650 -70.34 -37.82 -13.01
CA LEU A 650 -70.32 -39.13 -12.39
C LEU A 650 -71.77 -39.58 -12.11
N SER A 651 -72.20 -40.69 -12.70
CA SER A 651 -73.51 -41.31 -12.44
C SER A 651 -73.30 -42.69 -11.83
N SER A 652 -73.91 -42.96 -10.66
CA SER A 652 -73.74 -44.25 -9.98
C SER A 652 -74.75 -45.30 -10.46
N MET A 653 -74.32 -46.56 -10.57
CA MET A 653 -75.17 -47.73 -10.81
C MET A 653 -76.18 -47.99 -9.70
N TYR A 654 -75.87 -47.55 -8.48
CA TYR A 654 -76.64 -47.84 -7.28
C TYR A 654 -77.39 -46.60 -6.75
N ALA A 655 -77.51 -45.54 -7.55
CA ALA A 655 -78.28 -44.35 -7.19
C ALA A 655 -79.79 -44.65 -7.18
N GLU A 656 -80.52 -44.18 -6.17
CA GLU A 656 -81.96 -44.44 -6.00
C GLU A 656 -82.82 -43.74 -7.08
N HIS A 657 -82.31 -42.67 -7.70
CA HIS A 657 -82.92 -41.99 -8.84
C HIS A 657 -81.92 -41.82 -9.99
N GLN A 658 -82.33 -42.10 -11.24
CA GLN A 658 -81.47 -41.99 -12.44
C GLN A 658 -80.92 -40.58 -12.72
N GLY A 659 -81.47 -39.56 -12.06
CA GLY A 659 -81.04 -38.16 -12.19
C GLY A 659 -79.90 -37.76 -11.25
N ASP A 660 -79.57 -38.57 -10.24
CA ASP A 660 -78.55 -38.23 -9.25
C ASP A 660 -77.16 -38.41 -9.86
N CYS A 661 -76.55 -37.28 -10.23
CA CYS A 661 -75.21 -37.23 -10.79
C CYS A 661 -74.36 -36.18 -10.09
N LEU A 662 -73.09 -36.52 -9.86
CA LEU A 662 -72.10 -35.61 -9.30
C LEU A 662 -71.30 -34.99 -10.44
N LEU A 663 -71.42 -33.68 -10.60
CA LEU A 663 -70.63 -32.90 -11.57
C LEU A 663 -69.40 -32.34 -10.86
N PHE A 664 -68.20 -32.68 -11.35
CA PHE A 664 -66.94 -32.12 -10.88
C PHE A 664 -66.14 -31.52 -12.03
N LYS A 665 -65.44 -30.43 -11.76
CA LYS A 665 -64.52 -29.77 -12.70
C LYS A 665 -63.13 -30.35 -12.58
#